data_AF-A0A1G3QFX0-F1
#
_entry.id   AF-A0A1G3QFX0-F1
#
_cell.length_a   1.000
_cell.length_b   1.000
_cell.length_c   1.000
_cell.angle_alpha   90.00
_cell.angle_beta   90.00
_cell.angle_gamma   90.00
#
_symmetry.space_group_name_H-M   'P 1'
#
loop_
_entity.id
_entity.type
_entity.pdbx_description
1 polymer ?
#
loop_
_entity_poly.entity_id
_entity_poly.type
_entity_poly.pdbx_seq_one_letter_code
_entity_poly.pdbx_strand_id
1 'polypeptide(L)'
;MITKIIQKTIFIILLLMQHCIILLQAEKINLSSDKKTSSDNQDISELYTSASYWETMSRAKIIRYPEGWEAAADILISGSRFNSSFINNNDNNNITWAADPATGAWFDSKIRDAENKHDGSWVSYIINVRETEDYCLWLDLVQFQEELKKIYINDRYSGNIISSSAYGKETRRLYRLADKISLKKGENTIKIEFYKIFGWVDGIKNIFLTKSDELDPNIFQESFSMNAMFIKPARTSAVPLDKSFVFIPDASRKLYSNQYENDPVLYVSKNGKCGADIIIPETASKAEIFAGSELAGYLEKITGIKFAVLPELQKNNSINNIYIGAARASSNLMIRDESLFGDNEGFIICSFDKGIAIKGSTDKSTLYAVYAFLERIAGVRWLFPGDNGEFVPRIKNLEVGKIDCREKPSFAVRSYFYTHGNKVPDEDKDEFFLWSLRNKLNCLSSEQKNFNSLFTDIRRGGGHEYFKIIPNEKYFTSHPEYFPLINGKRIKTAPMGSQICTSHPDVIKIAADYIADIFKCNPEIKVFVLAPNDGRGFCECENCRKLDDPDENGLGRYSRRNITFVNSVVKILKEKYPEALNKRQILARAYNDFQLPPSGIRVGSGVGLEIAHGVCRNQPLDSKNCSINRDYAAQLSRWLEITDTRRIMAFEYLNKNRWAELICPGAFVNAENLKFYNKNFYFGVISQAAPSWGSAGMLYYIYAKLLWDISLDPGFLMDDFIARAFGPKNAPKMKQFYSIMERAYSTAGKETYGDFSDASLLFTPEVVAECSKILNEVKNSFSLENDQNDQGYKHRFALVHSSFFYTKLVLALISMQDKKSTEYKNLYERIMKFIDENDNQDIIQGFNARETLKDMLPVR
;
A
#
# COMPACT_ATOMS: atom_id res chain seq x y z
N MET A 1 -2.88 45.36 26.37
CA MET A 1 -2.00 44.19 26.59
C MET A 1 -2.24 43.55 27.95
N ILE A 2 -2.22 44.32 29.05
CA ILE A 2 -2.53 43.85 30.41
C ILE A 2 -3.92 43.20 30.52
N THR A 3 -4.95 43.76 29.89
CA THR A 3 -6.31 43.18 29.87
C THR A 3 -6.39 41.79 29.21
N LYS A 4 -5.58 41.55 28.16
CA LYS A 4 -5.50 40.22 27.50
C LYS A 4 -4.74 39.20 28.36
N ILE A 5 -3.78 39.66 29.16
CA ILE A 5 -3.06 38.81 30.12
C ILE A 5 -4.00 38.44 31.27
N ILE A 6 -4.73 39.41 31.83
CA ILE A 6 -5.73 39.16 32.89
C ILE A 6 -6.82 38.19 32.41
N GLN A 7 -7.34 38.35 31.19
CA GLN A 7 -8.32 37.41 30.64
C GLN A 7 -7.77 35.99 30.46
N LYS A 8 -6.52 35.84 30.00
CA LYS A 8 -5.86 34.53 29.89
C LYS A 8 -5.60 33.90 31.26
N THR A 9 -5.18 34.69 32.25
CA THR A 9 -4.94 34.20 33.61
C THR A 9 -6.24 33.77 34.29
N ILE A 10 -7.34 34.53 34.15
CA ILE A 10 -8.66 34.15 34.65
C ILE A 10 -9.15 32.87 33.97
N PHE A 11 -8.94 32.72 32.66
CA PHE A 11 -9.32 31.51 31.93
C PHE A 11 -8.55 30.27 32.39
N ILE A 12 -7.26 30.40 32.68
CA ILE A 12 -6.43 29.31 33.22
C ILE A 12 -6.86 28.95 34.65
N ILE A 13 -7.17 29.93 35.49
CA ILE A 13 -7.67 29.71 36.85
C ILE A 13 -9.01 28.96 36.82
N LEU A 14 -9.93 29.34 35.93
CA LEU A 14 -11.22 28.67 35.77
C LEU A 14 -11.05 27.20 35.30
N LEU A 15 -10.12 26.94 34.38
CA LEU A 15 -9.79 25.58 33.93
C LEU A 15 -9.19 24.71 35.05
N LEU A 16 -8.33 25.28 35.89
CA LEU A 16 -7.75 24.59 37.04
C LEU A 16 -8.81 24.30 38.11
N MET A 17 -9.71 25.25 38.37
CA MET A 17 -10.85 25.03 39.28
C MET A 17 -11.78 23.93 38.76
N GLN A 18 -12.04 23.88 37.44
CA GLN A 18 -12.85 22.83 36.83
C GLN A 18 -12.19 21.45 36.94
N HIS A 19 -10.86 21.36 36.78
CA HIS A 19 -10.11 20.13 37.00
C HIS A 19 -10.12 19.68 38.48
N CYS A 20 -9.99 20.61 39.42
CA CYS A 20 -10.08 20.29 40.85
C CYS A 20 -11.48 19.81 41.25
N ILE A 21 -12.55 20.35 40.66
CA ILE A 21 -13.93 19.88 40.89
C ILE A 21 -14.12 18.46 40.35
N ILE A 22 -13.57 18.14 39.17
CA ILE A 22 -13.62 16.79 38.58
C ILE A 22 -12.86 15.79 39.46
N LEU A 23 -11.68 16.16 39.98
CA LEU A 23 -10.90 15.30 40.88
C LEU A 23 -11.61 15.07 42.22
N LEU A 24 -12.24 16.10 42.80
CA LEU A 24 -13.03 15.97 44.03
C LEU A 24 -14.32 15.15 43.82
N GLN A 25 -14.90 15.17 42.61
CA GLN A 25 -16.03 14.31 42.25
C GLN A 25 -15.59 12.85 42.04
N ALA A 26 -14.41 12.61 41.46
CA ALA A 26 -13.85 11.27 41.31
C ALA A 26 -13.47 10.62 42.66
N GLU A 27 -12.97 11.41 43.62
CA GLU A 27 -12.70 10.93 44.99
C GLU A 27 -13.97 10.59 45.77
N LYS A 28 -15.08 11.31 45.53
CA LYS A 28 -16.38 10.99 46.12
C LYS A 28 -17.02 9.70 45.58
N ILE A 29 -16.68 9.29 44.36
CA ILE A 29 -17.18 8.06 43.73
C ILE A 29 -16.42 6.82 44.25
N ASN A 30 -15.17 6.97 44.70
CA ASN A 30 -14.36 5.87 45.23
C ASN A 30 -14.59 5.54 46.72
N LEU A 31 -15.35 6.36 47.45
CA LEU A 31 -15.63 6.18 48.89
C LEU A 31 -16.98 5.52 49.19
N SER A 32 -17.75 5.08 48.18
CA SER A 32 -19.06 4.44 48.38
C SER A 32 -19.16 2.96 47.95
N SER A 33 -18.05 2.29 47.64
CA SER A 33 -18.04 0.88 47.21
C SER A 33 -17.76 -0.13 48.34
N ASP A 34 -18.13 0.21 49.59
CA ASP A 34 -18.14 -0.71 50.72
C ASP A 34 -19.56 -0.82 51.31
N LYS A 35 -20.37 -1.74 50.76
CA LYS A 35 -21.31 -2.66 51.47
C LYS A 35 -22.42 -3.22 50.56
N LYS A 36 -22.41 -4.55 50.46
CA LYS A 36 -23.53 -5.52 50.52
C LYS A 36 -24.94 -5.16 49.99
N THR A 37 -25.37 -6.06 49.09
CA THR A 37 -26.68 -6.75 48.96
C THR A 37 -27.90 -6.06 48.31
N SER A 38 -28.47 -6.85 47.39
CA SER A 38 -29.89 -7.09 47.02
C SER A 38 -30.66 -6.11 46.13
N SER A 39 -31.17 -6.72 45.04
CA SER A 39 -32.52 -6.63 44.42
C SER A 39 -33.04 -5.32 43.80
N ASP A 40 -33.60 -5.54 42.61
CA ASP A 40 -34.71 -4.84 41.94
C ASP A 40 -34.47 -3.52 41.16
N ASN A 41 -34.77 -3.65 39.86
CA ASN A 41 -35.34 -2.69 38.90
C ASN A 41 -35.40 -1.19 39.28
N GLN A 42 -34.85 -0.32 38.41
CA GLN A 42 -35.63 0.55 37.50
C GLN A 42 -34.73 1.49 36.68
N ASP A 43 -35.23 1.79 35.48
CA ASP A 43 -34.71 2.69 34.45
C ASP A 43 -34.15 4.04 34.94
N ILE A 44 -32.98 4.42 34.43
CA ILE A 44 -32.71 5.81 34.01
C ILE A 44 -31.88 5.77 32.72
N SER A 45 -32.55 6.14 31.62
CA SER A 45 -31.97 6.53 30.34
C SER A 45 -31.40 7.96 30.38
N GLU A 46 -30.44 8.22 29.50
CA GLU A 46 -29.92 9.52 29.03
C GLU A 46 -28.81 10.20 29.87
N LEU A 47 -27.57 10.17 29.37
CA LEU A 47 -26.82 11.35 28.91
C LEU A 47 -25.39 11.01 28.43
N TYR A 48 -25.03 11.56 27.27
CA TYR A 48 -23.70 11.70 26.64
C TYR A 48 -23.01 10.47 26.02
N THR A 49 -23.24 10.31 24.70
CA THR A 49 -22.36 9.63 23.75
C THR A 49 -21.32 10.61 23.16
N SER A 50 -20.04 10.25 23.25
CA SER A 50 -19.02 10.70 22.29
C SER A 50 -17.83 9.74 22.27
N ALA A 51 -17.33 9.48 21.06
CA ALA A 51 -16.01 8.91 20.69
C ALA A 51 -15.86 7.37 20.56
N SER A 52 -16.12 6.91 19.33
CA SER A 52 -15.22 6.13 18.45
C SER A 52 -14.31 5.05 19.06
N TYR A 53 -14.61 3.76 18.87
CA TYR A 53 -13.61 2.69 18.84
C TYR A 53 -14.02 1.51 17.92
N TRP A 54 -12.98 0.87 17.36
CA TRP A 54 -12.92 0.10 16.10
C TRP A 54 -13.46 -1.34 16.16
N GLU A 55 -13.97 -1.85 15.03
CA GLU A 55 -14.51 -3.22 14.86
C GLU A 55 -13.60 -4.14 14.02
N THR A 56 -13.68 -5.46 14.31
CA THR A 56 -13.20 -6.56 13.46
C THR A 56 -14.43 -7.37 13.00
N MET A 57 -14.58 -7.64 11.69
CA MET A 57 -15.76 -8.32 11.12
C MET A 57 -15.50 -9.79 10.72
N SER A 58 -16.43 -10.69 11.06
CA SER A 58 -16.66 -11.98 10.39
C SER A 58 -17.64 -11.81 9.21
N ARG A 59 -17.38 -12.45 8.06
CA ARG A 59 -18.12 -12.22 6.80
C ARG A 59 -19.08 -13.38 6.47
N ALA A 60 -20.36 -13.08 6.25
CA ALA A 60 -21.31 -13.95 5.55
C ALA A 60 -21.23 -13.68 4.03
N LYS A 61 -21.39 -14.71 3.19
CA LYS A 61 -21.33 -14.59 1.73
C LYS A 61 -22.57 -15.25 1.11
N ILE A 62 -23.19 -14.58 0.14
CA ILE A 62 -24.29 -15.15 -0.66
C ILE A 62 -23.69 -15.66 -1.97
N ILE A 63 -24.06 -16.87 -2.39
CA ILE A 63 -23.58 -17.50 -3.63
C ILE A 63 -24.72 -17.52 -4.64
N ARG A 64 -24.45 -17.06 -5.88
CA ARG A 64 -25.38 -17.18 -7.02
C ARG A 64 -24.81 -18.17 -8.04
N TYR A 65 -25.65 -19.08 -8.52
CA TYR A 65 -25.28 -20.09 -9.53
C TYR A 65 -25.35 -19.54 -10.97
N PRO A 66 -24.65 -20.15 -11.95
CA PRO A 66 -24.70 -19.78 -13.36
C PRO A 66 -26.08 -20.01 -14.02
N GLU A 67 -26.36 -19.31 -15.12
CA GLU A 67 -27.67 -19.27 -15.80
C GLU A 67 -28.20 -20.66 -16.19
N GLY A 68 -29.49 -20.90 -15.88
CA GLY A 68 -30.21 -22.17 -16.08
C GLY A 68 -30.72 -22.80 -14.78
N TRP A 69 -30.35 -22.24 -13.62
CA TRP A 69 -30.78 -22.66 -12.30
C TRP A 69 -31.64 -21.55 -11.69
N GLU A 70 -32.92 -21.82 -11.40
CA GLU A 70 -33.78 -20.85 -10.74
C GLU A 70 -33.25 -20.56 -9.33
N ALA A 71 -32.95 -19.29 -9.06
CA ALA A 71 -32.25 -18.86 -7.85
C ALA A 71 -33.17 -18.89 -6.63
N ALA A 72 -32.89 -19.79 -5.71
CA ALA A 72 -33.26 -19.72 -4.31
C ALA A 72 -32.03 -19.23 -3.50
N ALA A 73 -32.20 -18.23 -2.63
CA ALA A 73 -31.08 -17.66 -1.87
C ALA A 73 -30.41 -18.69 -0.94
N ASP A 74 -29.13 -18.97 -1.16
CA ASP A 74 -28.28 -19.80 -0.30
C ASP A 74 -27.34 -18.89 0.54
N ILE A 75 -27.33 -19.05 1.86
CA ILE A 75 -26.53 -18.22 2.80
C ILE A 75 -25.35 -19.04 3.37
N LEU A 76 -24.11 -18.52 3.24
CA LEU A 76 -22.88 -19.12 3.77
C LEU A 76 -22.26 -18.27 4.90
N ILE A 77 -21.95 -18.89 6.04
CA ILE A 77 -21.16 -18.28 7.13
C ILE A 77 -19.85 -19.06 7.31
N SER A 78 -18.67 -18.41 7.15
CA SER A 78 -17.35 -19.06 7.31
C SER A 78 -16.52 -18.48 8.47
N GLY A 79 -15.93 -19.32 9.32
CA GLY A 79 -15.03 -18.89 10.41
C GLY A 79 -13.54 -18.83 10.00
N SER A 80 -12.79 -17.81 10.45
CA SER A 80 -11.33 -17.68 10.25
C SER A 80 -10.54 -18.06 11.51
N ARG A 81 -9.43 -18.82 11.33
CA ARG A 81 -8.50 -19.28 12.38
C ARG A 81 -7.82 -18.13 13.14
N PHE A 82 -7.79 -18.17 14.47
CA PHE A 82 -6.93 -17.33 15.32
C PHE A 82 -5.74 -18.13 15.87
N ASN A 83 -4.52 -17.62 15.69
CA ASN A 83 -3.33 -18.03 16.45
C ASN A 83 -3.17 -17.06 17.63
N SER A 84 -3.17 -17.57 18.86
CA SER A 84 -3.16 -16.78 20.08
C SER A 84 -1.75 -16.38 20.53
N SER A 85 -1.59 -15.11 20.90
CA SER A 85 -0.69 -14.69 21.97
C SER A 85 -1.43 -13.67 22.83
N PHE A 86 -1.43 -13.92 24.14
CA PHE A 86 -2.33 -13.40 25.17
C PHE A 86 -2.28 -11.87 25.34
N ILE A 87 -3.45 -11.21 25.33
CA ILE A 87 -3.75 -10.08 26.23
C ILE A 87 -5.19 -10.24 26.72
N ASN A 88 -5.31 -10.27 28.04
CA ASN A 88 -6.52 -10.38 28.84
C ASN A 88 -7.17 -8.99 28.93
N ASN A 89 -8.45 -8.84 28.60
CA ASN A 89 -9.38 -7.93 29.28
C ASN A 89 -10.82 -8.16 28.80
N ASN A 90 -11.70 -8.21 29.80
CA ASN A 90 -13.09 -8.64 29.76
C ASN A 90 -14.03 -7.72 28.97
N ASP A 91 -15.15 -8.35 28.57
CA ASP A 91 -16.45 -7.79 28.23
C ASP A 91 -16.56 -6.74 27.12
N ASN A 92 -17.11 -7.16 25.96
CA ASN A 92 -18.43 -6.67 25.55
C ASN A 92 -18.96 -7.37 24.28
N ASN A 93 -20.24 -7.77 24.35
CA ASN A 93 -21.04 -8.33 23.26
C ASN A 93 -21.26 -7.29 22.15
N ASN A 94 -20.74 -7.51 20.94
CA ASN A 94 -21.16 -6.78 19.74
C ASN A 94 -21.87 -7.71 18.75
N ILE A 95 -23.01 -7.24 18.24
CA ILE A 95 -23.85 -7.84 17.19
C ILE A 95 -23.37 -7.32 15.85
N THR A 96 -23.08 -8.19 14.89
CA THR A 96 -22.75 -7.78 13.51
C THR A 96 -24.00 -7.88 12.64
N TRP A 97 -24.39 -6.79 11.97
CA TRP A 97 -25.48 -6.77 10.98
C TRP A 97 -24.93 -6.82 9.55
N ALA A 98 -25.42 -7.73 8.72
CA ALA A 98 -25.16 -7.74 7.27
C ALA A 98 -26.49 -7.76 6.48
N ALA A 99 -26.59 -6.99 5.39
CA ALA A 99 -27.83 -6.80 4.62
C ALA A 99 -27.66 -7.19 3.15
N ASP A 100 -28.68 -7.82 2.55
CA ASP A 100 -28.80 -7.98 1.09
C ASP A 100 -29.76 -6.91 0.50
N PRO A 101 -29.29 -6.01 -0.37
CA PRO A 101 -30.13 -5.00 -1.01
C PRO A 101 -31.18 -5.56 -1.99
N ALA A 102 -31.06 -6.82 -2.43
CA ALA A 102 -31.95 -7.39 -3.45
C ALA A 102 -33.19 -8.10 -2.87
N THR A 103 -33.20 -8.45 -1.59
CA THR A 103 -34.33 -9.17 -0.95
C THR A 103 -34.85 -8.52 0.33
N GLY A 104 -34.13 -7.55 0.92
CA GLY A 104 -34.54 -6.87 2.16
C GLY A 104 -34.30 -7.66 3.45
N ALA A 105 -33.55 -8.77 3.40
CA ALA A 105 -33.16 -9.57 4.56
C ALA A 105 -31.89 -9.01 5.25
N TRP A 106 -31.86 -9.12 6.59
CA TRP A 106 -30.76 -8.68 7.46
C TRP A 106 -30.35 -9.83 8.39
N PHE A 107 -29.04 -10.03 8.57
CA PHE A 107 -28.46 -11.12 9.37
C PHE A 107 -27.78 -10.59 10.63
N ASP A 108 -28.03 -11.22 11.78
CA ASP A 108 -27.32 -11.00 13.05
C ASP A 108 -26.55 -12.29 13.36
N SER A 109 -25.22 -12.19 13.49
CA SER A 109 -24.40 -13.26 14.08
C SER A 109 -23.84 -12.78 15.42
N LYS A 110 -24.30 -13.40 16.52
CA LYS A 110 -23.63 -13.35 17.82
C LYS A 110 -22.83 -14.62 18.02
N ILE A 111 -21.51 -14.50 18.12
CA ILE A 111 -20.68 -15.47 18.82
C ILE A 111 -20.55 -14.94 20.24
N ARG A 112 -21.18 -15.60 21.21
CA ARG A 112 -20.88 -15.35 22.62
C ARG A 112 -19.62 -16.13 22.96
N ASP A 113 -18.50 -15.43 23.12
CA ASP A 113 -17.35 -16.01 23.81
C ASP A 113 -17.79 -16.34 25.24
N ALA A 114 -17.64 -17.61 25.60
CA ALA A 114 -17.86 -18.10 26.95
C ALA A 114 -16.77 -17.52 27.85
N GLU A 115 -17.17 -16.78 28.89
CA GLU A 115 -16.27 -16.46 29.98
C GLU A 115 -15.75 -17.76 30.62
N ASN A 116 -14.43 -17.90 30.61
CA ASN A 116 -13.59 -18.79 31.40
C ASN A 116 -13.75 -20.32 31.27
N LYS A 117 -12.61 -20.94 30.88
CA LYS A 117 -11.95 -22.13 31.45
C LYS A 117 -12.87 -23.08 32.25
N HIS A 118 -13.35 -24.17 31.63
CA HIS A 118 -13.44 -25.55 32.17
C HIS A 118 -14.15 -26.47 31.15
N ASP A 119 -13.88 -27.77 31.22
CA ASP A 119 -14.53 -28.80 30.39
C ASP A 119 -16.06 -28.83 30.65
N GLY A 120 -16.88 -28.95 29.58
CA GLY A 120 -18.35 -29.02 29.68
C GLY A 120 -19.14 -27.78 29.24
N SER A 121 -18.64 -26.95 28.32
CA SER A 121 -19.30 -25.72 27.87
C SER A 121 -20.15 -25.88 26.59
N TRP A 122 -21.30 -25.19 26.49
CA TRP A 122 -22.12 -25.12 25.28
C TRP A 122 -21.63 -24.00 24.33
N VAL A 123 -21.66 -24.24 23.03
CA VAL A 123 -21.39 -23.24 21.97
C VAL A 123 -22.66 -23.04 21.16
N SER A 124 -23.14 -21.81 21.03
CA SER A 124 -24.41 -21.51 20.35
C SER A 124 -24.19 -20.59 19.13
N TYR A 125 -24.82 -20.92 18.00
CA TYR A 125 -24.93 -20.08 16.81
C TYR A 125 -26.37 -19.61 16.68
N ILE A 126 -26.58 -18.31 16.49
CA ILE A 126 -27.92 -17.72 16.30
C ILE A 126 -27.98 -17.12 14.91
N ILE A 127 -29.06 -17.42 14.18
CA ILE A 127 -29.33 -16.97 12.82
C ILE A 127 -30.73 -16.35 12.83
N ASN A 128 -30.85 -15.06 12.50
CA ASN A 128 -32.15 -14.41 12.35
C ASN A 128 -32.53 -14.34 10.86
N VAL A 129 -33.77 -14.70 10.52
CA VAL A 129 -34.30 -14.76 9.16
C VAL A 129 -35.68 -14.09 9.11
N ARG A 130 -35.86 -13.09 8.24
CA ARG A 130 -37.11 -12.30 8.13
C ARG A 130 -38.04 -12.73 6.98
N GLU A 131 -37.73 -13.82 6.27
CA GLU A 131 -38.50 -14.30 5.12
C GLU A 131 -39.48 -15.44 5.45
N THR A 132 -40.49 -15.61 4.61
CA THR A 132 -41.55 -16.65 4.70
C THR A 132 -41.34 -17.78 3.70
N GLU A 133 -40.37 -18.66 3.94
CA GLU A 133 -40.16 -19.82 3.05
C GLU A 133 -39.65 -21.05 3.83
N ASP A 134 -39.74 -22.21 3.19
CA ASP A 134 -39.22 -23.48 3.71
C ASP A 134 -37.74 -23.61 3.35
N TYR A 135 -36.89 -23.85 4.36
CA TYR A 135 -35.45 -23.97 4.21
C TYR A 135 -34.89 -25.28 4.78
N CYS A 136 -33.85 -25.80 4.17
CA CYS A 136 -33.02 -26.90 4.66
C CYS A 136 -31.75 -26.34 5.32
N LEU A 137 -31.34 -26.90 6.45
CA LEU A 137 -30.14 -26.48 7.18
C LEU A 137 -29.03 -27.54 7.04
N TRP A 138 -27.83 -27.13 6.65
CA TRP A 138 -26.65 -27.99 6.51
C TRP A 138 -25.41 -27.46 7.25
N LEU A 139 -24.52 -28.35 7.68
CA LEU A 139 -23.23 -28.03 8.29
C LEU A 139 -22.06 -28.71 7.55
N ASP A 140 -20.98 -27.99 7.27
CA ASP A 140 -19.70 -28.54 6.79
C ASP A 140 -18.73 -28.64 7.97
N LEU A 141 -18.26 -29.84 8.30
CA LEU A 141 -17.40 -30.12 9.45
C LEU A 141 -15.97 -30.53 9.02
N VAL A 142 -14.95 -29.97 9.68
CA VAL A 142 -13.55 -30.39 9.47
C VAL A 142 -13.22 -31.52 10.44
N GLN A 143 -13.39 -32.76 9.98
CA GLN A 143 -12.80 -33.96 10.58
C GLN A 143 -13.07 -34.14 12.09
N PHE A 144 -14.20 -34.73 12.44
CA PHE A 144 -14.52 -35.09 13.84
C PHE A 144 -14.34 -36.59 14.09
N GLN A 145 -13.65 -36.95 15.19
CA GLN A 145 -13.56 -38.32 15.71
C GLN A 145 -14.41 -38.55 16.97
N GLU A 146 -15.41 -37.72 17.26
CA GLU A 146 -16.30 -37.93 18.42
C GLU A 146 -17.80 -37.66 18.10
N GLU A 147 -18.69 -38.28 18.87
CA GLU A 147 -20.15 -38.30 18.64
C GLU A 147 -20.82 -36.92 18.81
N LEU A 148 -21.47 -36.42 17.75
CA LEU A 148 -22.41 -35.31 17.82
C LEU A 148 -23.70 -35.78 18.54
N LYS A 149 -23.95 -35.33 19.78
CA LYS A 149 -25.07 -35.89 20.57
C LYS A 149 -26.44 -35.23 20.37
N LYS A 150 -26.59 -33.90 20.23
CA LYS A 150 -27.90 -33.22 20.01
C LYS A 150 -27.78 -31.86 19.33
N ILE A 151 -28.80 -31.48 18.56
CA ILE A 151 -29.04 -30.14 18.00
C ILE A 151 -30.45 -29.71 18.41
N TYR A 152 -30.62 -28.42 18.68
CA TYR A 152 -31.91 -27.79 18.96
C TYR A 152 -32.19 -26.74 17.87
N ILE A 153 -33.45 -26.57 17.47
CA ILE A 153 -33.93 -25.47 16.63
C ILE A 153 -35.15 -24.92 17.36
N ASN A 154 -35.18 -23.62 17.65
CA ASN A 154 -36.29 -23.02 18.40
C ASN A 154 -36.84 -21.80 17.65
N ASP A 155 -38.03 -21.94 17.06
CA ASP A 155 -38.77 -20.81 16.49
C ASP A 155 -39.32 -19.95 17.64
N ARG A 156 -38.93 -18.67 17.64
CA ARG A 156 -39.23 -17.68 18.69
C ARG A 156 -40.73 -17.48 18.96
N TYR A 157 -41.62 -17.97 18.09
CA TYR A 157 -43.07 -17.81 18.25
C TYR A 157 -43.88 -19.09 18.48
N SER A 158 -43.30 -20.30 18.37
CA SER A 158 -44.07 -21.55 18.55
C SER A 158 -43.52 -22.54 19.57
N GLY A 159 -42.26 -22.40 20.00
CA GLY A 159 -41.66 -23.29 21.01
C GLY A 159 -41.60 -24.77 20.62
N ASN A 160 -41.86 -25.11 19.35
CA ASN A 160 -41.86 -26.49 18.88
C ASN A 160 -40.44 -26.95 18.54
N ILE A 161 -40.04 -28.08 19.14
CA ILE A 161 -38.76 -28.76 18.91
C ILE A 161 -38.88 -29.57 17.61
N ILE A 162 -38.20 -29.15 16.55
CA ILE A 162 -38.15 -29.92 15.29
C ILE A 162 -36.92 -30.85 15.33
N SER A 163 -37.16 -32.06 15.84
CA SER A 163 -36.41 -33.31 15.61
C SER A 163 -34.96 -33.46 16.13
N SER A 164 -34.67 -34.71 16.52
CA SER A 164 -33.46 -35.22 17.13
C SER A 164 -32.94 -36.44 16.38
N SER A 165 -31.61 -36.61 16.41
CA SER A 165 -30.77 -37.75 16.04
C SER A 165 -30.30 -37.83 14.57
N ALA A 166 -28.98 -37.68 14.40
CA ALA A 166 -28.25 -38.28 13.28
C ALA A 166 -27.13 -39.14 13.88
N TYR A 167 -27.42 -40.42 14.08
CA TYR A 167 -26.41 -41.47 14.21
C TYR A 167 -25.96 -41.87 12.80
N GLY A 168 -24.66 -41.79 12.52
CA GLY A 168 -24.09 -42.27 11.26
C GLY A 168 -22.57 -42.36 11.31
N LYS A 169 -22.04 -43.58 11.30
CA LYS A 169 -20.60 -43.91 11.22
C LYS A 169 -20.05 -43.73 9.79
N GLU A 170 -20.39 -42.64 9.11
CA GLU A 170 -19.78 -42.31 7.82
C GLU A 170 -19.06 -40.96 7.90
N THR A 171 -17.78 -40.96 7.52
CA THR A 171 -16.95 -39.77 7.35
C THR A 171 -17.42 -38.96 6.16
N ARG A 172 -18.57 -38.28 6.27
CA ARG A 172 -18.99 -37.26 5.31
C ARG A 172 -18.69 -35.88 5.88
N ARG A 173 -18.23 -34.98 5.00
CA ARG A 173 -17.83 -33.61 5.33
C ARG A 173 -19.04 -32.68 5.57
N LEU A 174 -20.22 -33.04 5.06
CA LEU A 174 -21.45 -32.25 5.09
C LEU A 174 -22.59 -33.03 5.76
N TYR A 175 -23.30 -32.38 6.68
CA TYR A 175 -24.40 -32.94 7.46
C TYR A 175 -25.67 -32.11 7.27
N ARG A 176 -26.76 -32.74 6.81
CA ARG A 176 -28.11 -32.13 6.81
C ARG A 176 -28.71 -32.26 8.19
N LEU A 177 -29.19 -31.17 8.76
CA LEU A 177 -29.74 -31.15 10.11
C LEU A 177 -31.27 -31.14 10.16
N ALA A 178 -31.90 -30.59 9.12
CA ALA A 178 -33.35 -30.52 9.02
C ALA A 178 -33.79 -30.63 7.56
N ASP A 179 -34.84 -31.40 7.33
CA ASP A 179 -35.37 -31.60 5.98
C ASP A 179 -36.10 -30.35 5.48
N LYS A 180 -37.02 -29.74 6.26
CA LYS A 180 -37.62 -28.43 5.94
C LYS A 180 -37.97 -27.67 7.22
N ILE A 181 -37.46 -26.44 7.34
CA ILE A 181 -37.75 -25.48 8.40
C ILE A 181 -38.68 -24.43 7.79
N SER A 182 -39.97 -24.50 8.14
CA SER A 182 -40.96 -23.52 7.70
C SER A 182 -40.88 -22.25 8.55
N LEU A 183 -40.42 -21.15 7.96
CA LEU A 183 -40.30 -19.87 8.63
C LEU A 183 -41.55 -19.02 8.42
N LYS A 184 -42.10 -18.45 9.50
CA LYS A 184 -43.33 -17.65 9.47
C LYS A 184 -43.05 -16.20 9.06
N LYS A 185 -44.10 -15.44 8.74
CA LYS A 185 -43.96 -14.03 8.32
C LYS A 185 -43.60 -13.16 9.51
N GLY A 186 -42.36 -12.67 9.54
CA GLY A 186 -41.81 -11.88 10.62
C GLY A 186 -40.37 -12.27 10.93
N GLU A 187 -39.83 -11.80 12.06
CA GLU A 187 -38.51 -12.20 12.54
C GLU A 187 -38.55 -13.63 13.09
N ASN A 188 -37.90 -14.56 12.38
CA ASN A 188 -37.64 -15.90 12.87
C ASN A 188 -36.19 -15.97 13.38
N THR A 189 -35.96 -16.71 14.46
CA THR A 189 -34.63 -16.96 15.01
C THR A 189 -34.37 -18.46 14.98
N ILE A 190 -33.25 -18.89 14.42
CA ILE A 190 -32.76 -20.27 14.45
C ILE A 190 -31.52 -20.26 15.35
N LYS A 191 -31.57 -21.00 16.46
CA LYS A 191 -30.43 -21.18 17.38
C LYS A 191 -29.93 -22.60 17.30
N ILE A 192 -28.64 -22.82 17.06
CA ILE A 192 -27.96 -24.12 16.97
C ILE A 192 -26.97 -24.22 18.13
N GLU A 193 -27.00 -25.29 18.93
CA GLU A 193 -26.12 -25.43 20.10
C GLU A 193 -25.32 -26.74 20.09
N PHE A 194 -24.04 -26.67 20.43
CA PHE A 194 -23.11 -27.80 20.53
C PHE A 194 -22.61 -27.94 21.97
N TYR A 195 -22.46 -29.17 22.47
CA TYR A 195 -21.90 -29.43 23.80
C TYR A 195 -20.45 -29.90 23.69
N LYS A 196 -19.53 -29.21 24.37
CA LYS A 196 -18.09 -29.49 24.33
C LYS A 196 -17.70 -30.54 25.38
N ILE A 197 -17.19 -31.69 24.93
CA ILE A 197 -16.67 -32.77 25.77
C ILE A 197 -15.16 -32.88 25.47
N PHE A 198 -14.34 -32.05 26.10
CA PHE A 198 -12.86 -31.98 25.95
C PHE A 198 -12.30 -31.58 24.56
N GLY A 199 -11.13 -30.90 24.55
CA GLY A 199 -10.37 -30.58 23.32
C GLY A 199 -10.84 -29.35 22.52
N TRP A 200 -10.03 -28.90 21.56
CA TRP A 200 -10.35 -27.77 20.66
C TRP A 200 -11.41 -28.20 19.64
N VAL A 201 -12.52 -27.46 19.54
CA VAL A 201 -13.52 -27.69 18.48
C VAL A 201 -13.05 -26.95 17.24
N ASP A 202 -12.21 -27.57 16.41
CA ASP A 202 -11.92 -27.11 15.03
C ASP A 202 -13.08 -27.46 14.06
N GLY A 203 -14.31 -27.56 14.57
CA GLY A 203 -15.31 -28.50 14.07
C GLY A 203 -16.26 -28.05 12.97
N ILE A 204 -16.56 -26.76 12.79
CA ILE A 204 -17.52 -26.29 11.76
C ILE A 204 -16.83 -25.32 10.83
N LYS A 205 -16.71 -25.71 9.56
CA LYS A 205 -16.18 -24.86 8.50
C LYS A 205 -17.23 -23.88 8.00
N ASN A 206 -18.45 -24.36 7.78
CA ASN A 206 -19.54 -23.58 7.19
C ASN A 206 -20.93 -24.03 7.71
N ILE A 207 -21.88 -23.08 7.77
CA ILE A 207 -23.31 -23.33 7.97
C ILE A 207 -24.06 -22.88 6.71
N PHE A 208 -24.98 -23.70 6.20
CA PHE A 208 -25.79 -23.39 5.02
C PHE A 208 -27.28 -23.43 5.35
N LEU A 209 -28.00 -22.42 4.90
CA LEU A 209 -29.45 -22.42 4.84
C LEU A 209 -29.84 -22.32 3.35
N THR A 210 -30.51 -23.35 2.82
CA THR A 210 -30.80 -23.50 1.38
C THR A 210 -32.25 -23.90 1.16
N LYS A 211 -32.88 -23.51 0.05
CA LYS A 211 -34.22 -24.03 -0.32
C LYS A 211 -34.15 -25.37 -1.05
N SER A 212 -32.95 -25.77 -1.49
CA SER A 212 -32.72 -27.05 -2.14
C SER A 212 -32.65 -28.19 -1.12
N ASP A 213 -33.32 -29.30 -1.44
CA ASP A 213 -33.22 -30.54 -0.65
C ASP A 213 -31.86 -31.24 -0.84
N GLU A 214 -31.02 -30.78 -1.78
CA GLU A 214 -29.70 -31.33 -2.07
C GLU A 214 -28.63 -30.23 -2.07
N LEU A 215 -27.52 -30.47 -1.36
CA LEU A 215 -26.34 -29.61 -1.35
C LEU A 215 -25.17 -30.38 -1.97
N ASP A 216 -24.66 -29.96 -3.12
CA ASP A 216 -23.56 -30.66 -3.79
C ASP A 216 -22.24 -30.46 -3.00
N PRO A 217 -21.65 -31.54 -2.43
CA PRO A 217 -20.42 -31.46 -1.64
C PRO A 217 -19.18 -31.04 -2.46
N ASN A 218 -19.25 -31.11 -3.79
CA ASN A 218 -18.14 -30.77 -4.70
C ASN A 218 -18.10 -29.30 -5.12
N ILE A 219 -19.14 -28.50 -4.85
CA ILE A 219 -19.19 -27.05 -5.17
C ILE A 219 -17.94 -26.31 -4.64
N PHE A 220 -17.28 -26.84 -3.61
CA PHE A 220 -16.11 -26.20 -3.01
C PHE A 220 -14.80 -27.00 -3.07
N GLN A 221 -14.74 -28.15 -3.76
CA GLN A 221 -13.44 -28.76 -4.09
C GLN A 221 -12.64 -27.90 -5.09
N GLU A 222 -13.32 -27.15 -5.96
CA GLU A 222 -12.68 -26.32 -6.99
C GLU A 222 -12.06 -25.01 -6.46
N SER A 223 -12.37 -24.60 -5.24
CA SER A 223 -11.80 -23.36 -4.65
C SER A 223 -10.42 -23.56 -4.01
N PHE A 224 -9.88 -24.79 -3.99
CA PHE A 224 -8.54 -25.06 -3.47
C PHE A 224 -7.66 -26.02 -4.31
N SER A 225 -8.13 -26.53 -5.44
CA SER A 225 -7.26 -27.25 -6.38
C SER A 225 -7.79 -27.25 -7.80
N MET A 226 -7.09 -26.58 -8.72
CA MET A 226 -7.07 -27.00 -10.13
C MET A 226 -5.70 -26.73 -10.74
N ASN A 227 -4.89 -27.79 -10.73
CA ASN A 227 -3.99 -28.11 -11.83
C ASN A 227 -4.81 -28.81 -12.94
N ALA A 228 -4.50 -28.46 -14.18
CA ALA A 228 -4.97 -28.93 -15.50
C ALA A 228 -5.82 -30.22 -15.61
N MET A 229 -6.91 -30.15 -16.40
CA MET A 229 -7.23 -31.18 -17.38
C MET A 229 -8.11 -30.65 -18.55
N PHE A 230 -7.70 -30.98 -19.77
CA PHE A 230 -8.36 -30.68 -21.05
C PHE A 230 -9.55 -31.62 -21.33
N ILE A 231 -10.70 -31.12 -21.81
CA ILE A 231 -11.59 -31.83 -22.77
C ILE A 231 -12.20 -30.82 -23.77
N LYS A 232 -12.24 -31.25 -25.05
CA LYS A 232 -12.67 -30.55 -26.28
C LYS A 232 -14.22 -30.48 -26.45
N PRO A 233 -14.76 -29.77 -27.48
CA PRO A 233 -16.08 -29.12 -27.43
C PRO A 233 -17.24 -30.00 -27.90
N ALA A 234 -18.43 -29.77 -27.33
CA ALA A 234 -19.70 -30.17 -27.94
C ALA A 234 -20.44 -28.91 -28.44
N ARG A 235 -20.74 -28.90 -29.74
CA ARG A 235 -21.63 -27.93 -30.40
C ARG A 235 -23.02 -28.00 -29.79
N THR A 236 -23.69 -26.86 -29.61
CA THR A 236 -25.11 -26.68 -29.96
C THR A 236 -25.51 -25.20 -29.98
N SER A 237 -26.12 -24.82 -31.12
CA SER A 237 -27.06 -23.72 -31.41
C SER A 237 -26.90 -22.35 -30.75
N ALA A 238 -26.66 -21.37 -31.64
CA ALA A 238 -26.80 -19.95 -31.43
C ALA A 238 -28.20 -19.53 -30.95
N VAL A 239 -28.23 -18.59 -30.00
CA VAL A 239 -29.33 -17.64 -29.77
C VAL A 239 -28.68 -16.25 -29.66
N PRO A 240 -29.13 -15.23 -30.42
CA PRO A 240 -28.52 -13.91 -30.39
C PRO A 240 -29.03 -13.14 -29.17
N LEU A 241 -28.17 -12.91 -28.19
CA LEU A 241 -28.41 -11.93 -27.13
C LEU A 241 -27.79 -10.59 -27.54
N ASP A 242 -28.62 -9.82 -28.23
CA ASP A 242 -28.49 -8.37 -28.34
C ASP A 242 -28.67 -7.74 -26.93
N LYS A 243 -27.98 -6.61 -26.69
CA LYS A 243 -27.85 -5.83 -25.44
C LYS A 243 -26.64 -6.18 -24.55
N SER A 244 -25.52 -5.60 -24.96
CA SER A 244 -24.50 -4.93 -24.11
C SER A 244 -24.80 -4.84 -22.59
N PHE A 245 -24.31 -5.81 -21.82
CA PHE A 245 -24.01 -5.62 -20.40
C PHE A 245 -22.51 -5.38 -20.23
N VAL A 246 -22.13 -4.11 -20.16
CA VAL A 246 -20.78 -3.68 -19.81
C VAL A 246 -20.66 -3.79 -18.29
N PHE A 247 -19.91 -4.77 -17.80
CA PHE A 247 -19.52 -4.87 -16.39
C PHE A 247 -18.45 -3.80 -16.09
N ILE A 248 -18.89 -2.58 -15.75
CA ILE A 248 -18.03 -1.56 -15.13
C ILE A 248 -18.10 -1.83 -13.62
N PRO A 249 -16.98 -2.08 -12.91
CA PRO A 249 -17.03 -2.24 -11.47
C PRO A 249 -17.39 -0.90 -10.81
N ASP A 250 -18.68 -0.72 -10.53
CA ASP A 250 -19.30 0.34 -9.72
C ASP A 250 -18.93 0.25 -8.22
N ALA A 251 -18.04 -0.69 -7.86
CA ALA A 251 -17.68 -1.00 -6.48
C ALA A 251 -16.98 0.16 -5.76
N SER A 252 -16.27 1.03 -6.47
CA SER A 252 -15.64 2.22 -5.88
C SER A 252 -16.68 3.31 -5.51
N ARG A 253 -17.79 3.40 -6.24
CA ARG A 253 -18.90 4.30 -5.92
C ARG A 253 -19.75 3.77 -4.76
N LYS A 254 -20.05 2.47 -4.76
CA LYS A 254 -20.93 1.83 -3.76
C LYS A 254 -20.29 1.62 -2.38
N LEU A 255 -18.96 1.57 -2.27
CA LEU A 255 -18.29 1.47 -0.96
C LEU A 255 -18.48 2.70 -0.06
N TYR A 256 -18.93 3.84 -0.60
CA TYR A 256 -19.10 5.09 0.16
C TYR A 256 -20.47 5.77 -0.02
N SER A 257 -21.32 5.32 -0.95
CA SER A 257 -22.65 5.91 -1.18
C SER A 257 -23.78 5.29 -0.37
N ASN A 258 -23.55 4.16 0.30
CA ASN A 258 -24.63 3.40 0.93
C ASN A 258 -24.62 3.54 2.44
N GLN A 259 -25.16 4.64 2.97
CA GLN A 259 -25.77 4.60 4.32
C GLN A 259 -27.03 5.47 4.51
N TYR A 260 -27.42 6.37 3.59
CA TYR A 260 -28.58 7.24 3.84
C TYR A 260 -29.36 7.56 2.55
N GLU A 261 -30.43 6.84 2.27
CA GLU A 261 -31.35 7.11 1.13
C GLU A 261 -32.09 8.46 1.23
N ASN A 262 -31.93 9.19 2.33
CA ASN A 262 -32.56 10.50 2.57
C ASN A 262 -31.56 11.66 2.76
N ASP A 263 -30.24 11.43 2.59
CA ASP A 263 -29.26 12.51 2.75
C ASP A 263 -29.16 13.37 1.46
N PRO A 264 -28.97 14.70 1.59
CA PRO A 264 -28.88 15.60 0.44
C PRO A 264 -27.69 15.23 -0.45
N VAL A 265 -27.97 15.01 -1.73
CA VAL A 265 -26.97 14.77 -2.78
C VAL A 265 -26.49 16.11 -3.36
N LEU A 266 -25.18 16.34 -3.35
CA LEU A 266 -24.56 17.50 -3.97
C LEU A 266 -24.30 17.22 -5.45
N TYR A 267 -24.86 18.05 -6.32
CA TYR A 267 -24.66 17.96 -7.75
C TYR A 267 -23.45 18.80 -8.15
N VAL A 268 -22.34 18.15 -8.52
CA VAL A 268 -21.17 18.80 -9.12
C VAL A 268 -21.44 19.09 -10.60
N SER A 269 -22.05 18.12 -11.30
CA SER A 269 -22.64 18.34 -12.63
C SER A 269 -23.96 17.62 -12.76
N LYS A 270 -24.91 18.22 -13.48
CA LYS A 270 -26.21 17.60 -13.78
C LYS A 270 -26.75 18.09 -15.12
N ASN A 271 -27.20 17.18 -15.97
CA ASN A 271 -27.82 17.47 -17.27
C ASN A 271 -26.98 18.40 -18.16
N GLY A 272 -25.65 18.20 -18.18
CA GLY A 272 -24.73 19.01 -18.98
C GLY A 272 -24.49 20.43 -18.44
N LYS A 273 -24.94 20.72 -17.20
CA LYS A 273 -24.72 22.01 -16.53
C LYS A 273 -23.80 21.85 -15.33
N CYS A 274 -22.96 22.87 -15.12
CA CYS A 274 -22.15 23.01 -13.93
C CYS A 274 -23.05 23.26 -12.72
N GLY A 275 -22.88 22.47 -11.65
CA GLY A 275 -23.62 22.62 -10.39
C GLY A 275 -22.80 23.22 -9.24
N ALA A 276 -21.49 23.38 -9.44
CA ALA A 276 -20.54 23.80 -8.41
C ALA A 276 -19.43 24.67 -9.01
N ASP A 277 -19.12 25.80 -8.39
CA ASP A 277 -17.86 26.50 -8.65
C ASP A 277 -16.77 25.98 -7.71
N ILE A 278 -15.51 26.06 -8.14
CA ILE A 278 -14.35 25.73 -7.32
C ILE A 278 -13.90 27.01 -6.63
N ILE A 279 -13.94 27.02 -5.31
CA ILE A 279 -13.65 28.19 -4.48
C ILE A 279 -12.31 28.00 -3.79
N ILE A 280 -11.39 28.93 -4.01
CA ILE A 280 -10.06 28.99 -3.37
C ILE A 280 -10.01 30.14 -2.36
N PRO A 281 -9.08 30.13 -1.37
CA PRO A 281 -8.94 31.23 -0.43
C PRO A 281 -8.65 32.56 -1.13
N GLU A 282 -9.03 33.67 -0.51
CA GLU A 282 -8.77 35.01 -1.09
C GLU A 282 -7.27 35.25 -1.32
N THR A 283 -6.44 34.75 -0.41
CA THR A 283 -4.98 34.76 -0.50
C THR A 283 -4.45 33.35 -0.72
N ALA A 284 -4.90 32.69 -1.78
CA ALA A 284 -4.48 31.33 -2.11
C ALA A 284 -2.98 31.24 -2.41
N SER A 285 -2.33 30.19 -1.91
CA SER A 285 -0.95 29.90 -2.28
C SER A 285 -0.84 29.34 -3.71
N LYS A 286 0.37 29.30 -4.26
CA LYS A 286 0.61 28.69 -5.59
C LYS A 286 0.15 27.24 -5.65
N ALA A 287 0.28 26.50 -4.54
CA ALA A 287 -0.16 25.12 -4.47
C ALA A 287 -1.69 24.99 -4.44
N GLU A 288 -2.39 25.90 -3.75
CA GLU A 288 -3.85 25.93 -3.74
C GLU A 288 -4.44 26.36 -5.10
N ILE A 289 -3.82 27.33 -5.79
CA ILE A 289 -4.20 27.74 -7.14
C ILE A 289 -4.04 26.57 -8.12
N PHE A 290 -2.91 25.85 -8.02
CA PHE A 290 -2.66 24.66 -8.84
C PHE A 290 -3.65 23.53 -8.52
N ALA A 291 -3.96 23.29 -7.24
CA ALA A 291 -4.95 22.31 -6.83
C ALA A 291 -6.35 22.62 -7.39
N GLY A 292 -6.77 23.89 -7.36
CA GLY A 292 -8.02 24.33 -7.99
C GLY A 292 -8.03 24.10 -9.50
N SER A 293 -6.90 24.37 -10.17
CA SER A 293 -6.73 24.19 -11.62
C SER A 293 -6.70 22.72 -12.04
N GLU A 294 -6.01 21.84 -11.30
CA GLU A 294 -6.05 20.39 -11.51
C GLU A 294 -7.47 19.85 -11.35
N LEU A 295 -8.18 20.25 -10.28
CA LEU A 295 -9.57 19.85 -10.07
C LEU A 295 -10.46 20.28 -11.24
N ALA A 296 -10.38 21.55 -11.65
CA ALA A 296 -11.17 22.08 -12.76
C ALA A 296 -10.89 21.32 -14.07
N GLY A 297 -9.60 21.11 -14.39
CA GLY A 297 -9.17 20.43 -15.60
C GLY A 297 -9.65 18.98 -15.67
N TYR A 298 -9.54 18.23 -14.58
CA TYR A 298 -10.07 16.86 -14.56
C TYR A 298 -11.59 16.82 -14.57
N LEU A 299 -12.29 17.70 -13.85
CA LEU A 299 -13.75 17.76 -13.90
C LEU A 299 -14.25 18.11 -15.32
N GLU A 300 -13.53 18.94 -16.06
CA GLU A 300 -13.80 19.17 -17.49
C GLU A 300 -13.56 17.92 -18.33
N LYS A 301 -12.42 17.23 -18.16
CA LYS A 301 -12.14 15.95 -18.84
C LYS A 301 -13.22 14.88 -18.52
N ILE A 302 -13.74 14.86 -17.29
CA ILE A 302 -14.75 13.90 -16.83
C ILE A 302 -16.14 14.23 -17.39
N THR A 303 -16.57 15.48 -17.27
CA THR A 303 -17.97 15.88 -17.50
C THR A 303 -18.20 16.51 -18.87
N GLY A 304 -17.14 17.01 -19.52
CA GLY A 304 -17.20 17.84 -20.71
C GLY A 304 -17.61 19.30 -20.44
N ILE A 305 -17.65 19.72 -19.17
CA ILE A 305 -18.12 21.05 -18.74
C ILE A 305 -16.96 21.81 -18.10
N LYS A 306 -16.83 23.10 -18.41
CA LYS A 306 -15.84 23.97 -17.76
C LYS A 306 -16.29 24.36 -16.35
N PHE A 307 -15.37 24.22 -15.39
CA PHE A 307 -15.55 24.64 -14.00
C PHE A 307 -14.75 25.93 -13.75
N ALA A 308 -15.38 26.93 -13.13
CA ALA A 308 -14.70 28.15 -12.75
C ALA A 308 -13.92 27.94 -11.45
N VAL A 309 -12.71 28.51 -11.38
CA VAL A 309 -11.93 28.62 -10.15
C VAL A 309 -12.00 30.08 -9.69
N LEU A 310 -12.62 30.34 -8.55
CA LEU A 310 -12.95 31.68 -8.07
C LEU A 310 -12.39 31.92 -6.65
N PRO A 311 -11.88 33.13 -6.34
CA PRO A 311 -11.61 33.52 -4.96
C PRO A 311 -12.89 33.56 -4.11
N GLU A 312 -12.77 33.27 -2.81
CA GLU A 312 -13.93 33.12 -1.91
C GLU A 312 -14.78 34.38 -1.72
N LEU A 313 -14.23 35.58 -1.91
CA LEU A 313 -15.01 36.83 -1.83
C LEU A 313 -15.73 37.17 -3.15
N GLN A 314 -15.41 36.47 -4.25
CA GLN A 314 -16.07 36.67 -5.52
C GLN A 314 -17.49 36.08 -5.48
N LYS A 315 -18.49 36.90 -5.82
CA LYS A 315 -19.88 36.45 -5.93
C LYS A 315 -20.00 35.35 -6.97
N ASN A 316 -20.60 34.23 -6.58
CA ASN A 316 -20.95 33.12 -7.46
C ASN A 316 -22.44 32.75 -7.29
N ASN A 317 -22.98 32.07 -8.28
CA ASN A 317 -24.40 31.67 -8.31
C ASN A 317 -24.60 30.17 -8.03
N SER A 318 -23.50 29.44 -7.75
CA SER A 318 -23.51 28.00 -7.56
C SER A 318 -23.88 27.64 -6.12
N ILE A 319 -24.72 26.62 -5.96
CA ILE A 319 -25.30 26.23 -4.66
C ILE A 319 -24.47 25.12 -3.98
N ASN A 320 -23.68 24.35 -4.75
CA ASN A 320 -22.95 23.16 -4.28
C ASN A 320 -21.42 23.32 -4.41
N ASN A 321 -20.89 24.49 -4.07
CA ASN A 321 -19.48 24.83 -4.30
C ASN A 321 -18.48 23.82 -3.69
N ILE A 322 -17.32 23.70 -4.34
CA ILE A 322 -16.18 22.91 -3.85
C ILE A 322 -15.13 23.87 -3.31
N TYR A 323 -14.90 23.85 -2.00
CA TYR A 323 -13.98 24.73 -1.28
C TYR A 323 -12.63 24.04 -1.10
N ILE A 324 -11.58 24.67 -1.60
CA ILE A 324 -10.20 24.20 -1.56
C ILE A 324 -9.44 24.90 -0.42
N GLY A 325 -8.66 24.14 0.34
CA GLY A 325 -7.69 24.67 1.29
C GLY A 325 -8.33 25.41 2.46
N ALA A 326 -7.77 26.56 2.83
CA ALA A 326 -8.19 27.35 3.99
C ALA A 326 -9.39 28.29 3.74
N ALA A 327 -10.16 28.09 2.67
CA ALA A 327 -11.34 28.90 2.37
C ALA A 327 -12.33 28.96 3.57
N ARG A 328 -13.09 30.03 3.71
CA ARG A 328 -13.90 30.34 4.90
C ARG A 328 -14.86 29.22 5.29
N ALA A 329 -15.45 28.52 4.32
CA ALA A 329 -16.35 27.40 4.56
C ALA A 329 -15.63 26.14 5.10
N SER A 330 -14.34 25.97 4.81
CA SER A 330 -13.49 24.87 5.31
C SER A 330 -12.60 25.29 6.50
N SER A 331 -12.61 26.58 6.87
CA SER A 331 -11.75 27.14 7.94
C SER A 331 -11.98 26.48 9.31
N ASN A 332 -13.23 26.14 9.64
CA ASN A 332 -13.61 25.48 10.89
C ASN A 332 -13.36 23.97 10.94
N LEU A 333 -13.03 23.34 9.80
CA LEU A 333 -12.67 21.92 9.77
C LEU A 333 -11.28 21.74 10.36
N MET A 334 -11.20 21.15 11.55
CA MET A 334 -9.93 20.85 12.20
C MET A 334 -9.39 19.49 11.72
N ILE A 335 -8.14 19.50 11.27
CA ILE A 335 -7.31 18.30 11.13
C ILE A 335 -6.59 18.15 12.47
N ARG A 336 -7.20 17.44 13.43
CA ARG A 336 -6.54 17.14 14.72
C ARG A 336 -5.89 15.76 14.63
N ASP A 337 -4.57 15.75 14.42
CA ASP A 337 -3.70 14.68 14.90
C ASP A 337 -2.27 15.21 15.04
N GLU A 338 -1.89 15.58 16.26
CA GLU A 338 -0.56 16.12 16.63
C GLU A 338 0.52 15.03 16.78
N SER A 339 0.18 13.75 16.55
CA SER A 339 0.96 12.66 17.14
C SER A 339 2.24 12.24 16.43
N LEU A 340 2.55 12.66 15.20
CA LEU A 340 3.81 12.28 14.54
C LEU A 340 4.27 13.34 13.52
N PHE A 341 5.38 14.02 13.82
CA PHE A 341 6.00 15.10 13.03
C PHE A 341 5.04 16.26 12.66
N GLY A 342 5.33 17.46 13.17
CA GLY A 342 4.61 18.67 12.79
C GLY A 342 4.54 18.79 11.26
N ASP A 343 3.32 18.88 10.74
CA ASP A 343 2.93 18.84 9.33
C ASP A 343 2.73 17.43 8.73
N ASN A 344 1.99 16.56 9.43
CA ASN A 344 1.40 15.35 8.88
C ASN A 344 0.73 15.67 7.53
N GLU A 345 1.16 15.08 6.41
CA GLU A 345 0.61 15.40 5.07
C GLU A 345 -0.85 14.97 4.86
N GLY A 346 -1.59 14.70 5.94
CA GLY A 346 -2.97 14.31 5.92
C GLY A 346 -3.93 15.41 5.48
N PHE A 347 -5.14 14.98 5.15
CA PHE A 347 -6.19 15.83 4.62
C PHE A 347 -7.59 15.37 5.03
N ILE A 348 -8.57 16.23 4.77
CA ILE A 348 -9.99 15.96 4.93
C ILE A 348 -10.72 16.31 3.62
N ILE A 349 -11.64 15.43 3.21
CA ILE A 349 -12.67 15.70 2.20
C ILE A 349 -14.02 15.52 2.89
N CYS A 350 -14.81 16.57 3.00
CA CYS A 350 -16.06 16.53 3.73
C CYS A 350 -17.18 17.29 3.00
N SER A 351 -18.34 16.67 2.83
CA SER A 351 -19.55 17.33 2.34
C SER A 351 -20.36 17.91 3.50
N PHE A 352 -21.04 19.01 3.24
CA PHE A 352 -22.04 19.63 4.12
C PHE A 352 -23.19 20.18 3.27
N ASP A 353 -24.25 20.69 3.90
CA ASP A 353 -25.54 21.04 3.26
C ASP A 353 -25.45 21.88 1.96
N LYS A 354 -24.37 22.66 1.78
CA LYS A 354 -24.18 23.57 0.64
C LYS A 354 -22.79 23.48 0.01
N GLY A 355 -22.11 22.33 0.08
CA GLY A 355 -20.85 22.16 -0.62
C GLY A 355 -19.93 21.06 -0.09
N ILE A 356 -18.74 21.03 -0.66
CA ILE A 356 -17.69 20.06 -0.36
C ILE A 356 -16.45 20.84 0.05
N ALA A 357 -15.85 20.50 1.18
CA ALA A 357 -14.56 21.01 1.59
C ALA A 357 -13.47 19.98 1.28
N ILE A 358 -12.38 20.42 0.66
CA ILE A 358 -11.17 19.64 0.37
C ILE A 358 -9.99 20.40 0.96
N LYS A 359 -9.46 19.91 2.09
CA LYS A 359 -8.49 20.65 2.90
C LYS A 359 -7.37 19.75 3.39
N GLY A 360 -6.13 20.13 3.12
CA GLY A 360 -4.94 19.54 3.72
C GLY A 360 -4.50 20.24 5.00
N SER A 361 -3.60 19.59 5.74
CA SER A 361 -2.84 20.20 6.84
C SER A 361 -1.85 21.26 6.37
N THR A 362 -1.42 21.14 5.12
CA THR A 362 -0.56 22.05 4.37
C THR A 362 -1.16 22.32 3.00
N ASP A 363 -0.69 23.34 2.29
CA ASP A 363 -1.14 23.65 0.93
C ASP A 363 -0.88 22.48 -0.04
N LYS A 364 0.23 21.75 0.12
CA LYS A 364 0.50 20.54 -0.67
C LYS A 364 -0.43 19.40 -0.32
N SER A 365 -0.74 19.20 0.96
CA SER A 365 -1.73 18.20 1.37
C SER A 365 -3.12 18.50 0.82
N THR A 366 -3.44 19.77 0.57
CA THR A 366 -4.67 20.16 -0.13
C THR A 366 -4.67 19.65 -1.57
N LEU A 367 -3.53 19.71 -2.27
CA LEU A 367 -3.37 19.09 -3.59
C LEU A 367 -3.58 17.56 -3.53
N TYR A 368 -3.01 16.88 -2.53
CA TYR A 368 -3.24 15.43 -2.34
C TYR A 368 -4.69 15.08 -2.07
N ALA A 369 -5.42 15.96 -1.37
CA ALA A 369 -6.85 15.84 -1.12
C ALA A 369 -7.67 16.00 -2.40
N VAL A 370 -7.30 16.94 -3.28
CA VAL A 370 -7.88 17.07 -4.62
C VAL A 370 -7.67 15.78 -5.42
N TYR A 371 -6.46 15.23 -5.42
CA TYR A 371 -6.20 13.96 -6.11
C TYR A 371 -6.98 12.79 -5.50
N ALA A 372 -7.16 12.76 -4.17
CA ALA A 372 -7.98 11.74 -3.53
C ALA A 372 -9.48 11.87 -3.86
N PHE A 373 -10.00 13.10 -3.98
CA PHE A 373 -11.35 13.34 -4.47
C PHE A 373 -11.53 12.84 -5.92
N LEU A 374 -10.61 13.23 -6.82
CA LEU A 374 -10.62 12.79 -8.20
C LEU A 374 -10.52 11.27 -8.34
N GLU A 375 -9.68 10.64 -7.53
CA GLU A 375 -9.49 9.18 -7.56
C GLU A 375 -10.68 8.42 -6.98
N ARG A 376 -11.11 8.76 -5.76
CA ARG A 376 -12.11 7.98 -5.02
C ARG A 376 -13.54 8.28 -5.45
N ILE A 377 -13.83 9.54 -5.77
CA ILE A 377 -15.20 10.01 -6.06
C ILE A 377 -15.43 10.11 -7.55
N ALA A 378 -14.47 10.69 -8.29
CA ALA A 378 -14.60 10.87 -9.72
C ALA A 378 -14.07 9.68 -10.55
N GLY A 379 -13.29 8.77 -9.96
CA GLY A 379 -12.82 7.53 -10.61
C GLY A 379 -11.58 7.68 -11.51
N VAL A 380 -10.84 8.78 -11.39
CA VAL A 380 -9.59 9.02 -12.15
C VAL A 380 -8.48 8.08 -11.67
N ARG A 381 -7.61 7.62 -12.58
CA ARG A 381 -6.36 6.92 -12.24
C ARG A 381 -5.17 7.46 -13.02
N TRP A 382 -4.01 7.45 -12.36
CA TRP A 382 -2.71 7.78 -12.93
C TRP A 382 -1.81 6.55 -12.84
N LEU A 383 -1.85 5.73 -13.89
CA LEU A 383 -1.22 4.40 -13.95
C LEU A 383 0.29 4.51 -14.17
N PHE A 384 0.72 5.45 -15.01
CA PHE A 384 2.12 5.81 -15.27
C PHE A 384 2.19 7.25 -15.83
N PRO A 385 3.38 7.85 -16.08
CA PRO A 385 3.55 9.22 -16.57
C PRO A 385 2.93 9.48 -17.95
N GLY A 386 2.55 10.74 -18.21
CA GLY A 386 1.96 11.16 -19.48
C GLY A 386 0.48 10.80 -19.68
N ASP A 387 -0.12 11.39 -20.71
CA ASP A 387 -1.56 11.27 -21.01
C ASP A 387 -2.02 9.82 -21.24
N ASN A 388 -1.17 8.98 -21.83
CA ASN A 388 -1.48 7.56 -22.05
C ASN A 388 -1.48 6.72 -20.76
N GLY A 389 -0.90 7.25 -19.68
CA GLY A 389 -0.95 6.68 -18.35
C GLY A 389 -2.19 7.08 -17.55
N GLU A 390 -3.03 7.98 -18.08
CA GLU A 390 -4.27 8.40 -17.42
C GLU A 390 -5.46 7.51 -17.80
N PHE A 391 -6.32 7.26 -16.81
CA PHE A 391 -7.70 6.85 -17.02
C PHE A 391 -8.61 7.92 -16.45
N VAL A 392 -9.41 8.55 -17.32
CA VAL A 392 -10.41 9.55 -16.93
C VAL A 392 -11.80 9.06 -17.38
N PRO A 393 -12.71 8.76 -16.45
CA PRO A 393 -14.05 8.30 -16.81
C PRO A 393 -14.88 9.46 -17.38
N ARG A 394 -15.78 9.16 -18.32
CA ARG A 394 -16.73 10.14 -18.86
C ARG A 394 -18.06 10.04 -18.11
N ILE A 395 -18.34 11.02 -17.26
CA ILE A 395 -19.51 11.04 -16.38
C ILE A 395 -20.25 12.37 -16.57
N LYS A 396 -21.42 12.33 -17.22
CA LYS A 396 -22.22 13.55 -17.45
C LYS A 396 -22.80 14.13 -16.15
N ASN A 397 -23.25 13.25 -15.25
CA ASN A 397 -23.87 13.61 -13.98
C ASN A 397 -22.96 13.13 -12.84
N LEU A 398 -22.15 14.06 -12.31
CA LEU A 398 -21.30 13.81 -11.16
C LEU A 398 -22.06 14.24 -9.89
N GLU A 399 -22.51 13.24 -9.16
CA GLU A 399 -23.23 13.36 -7.91
C GLU A 399 -22.32 12.93 -6.76
N VAL A 400 -22.29 13.73 -5.70
CA VAL A 400 -21.51 13.48 -4.49
C VAL A 400 -22.48 13.39 -3.31
N GLY A 401 -22.57 12.19 -2.73
CA GLY A 401 -23.31 11.98 -1.49
C GLY A 401 -22.55 12.49 -0.28
N LYS A 402 -23.02 12.12 0.92
CA LYS A 402 -22.33 12.46 2.16
C LYS A 402 -20.95 11.81 2.22
N ILE A 403 -19.92 12.62 2.42
CA ILE A 403 -18.54 12.19 2.60
C ILE A 403 -17.94 12.84 3.84
N ASP A 404 -17.24 12.04 4.64
CA ASP A 404 -16.24 12.48 5.63
C ASP A 404 -15.05 11.53 5.49
N CYS A 405 -14.11 11.93 4.64
CA CYS A 405 -12.89 11.20 4.37
C CYS A 405 -11.73 11.92 5.04
N ARG A 406 -10.97 11.20 5.86
CA ARG A 406 -9.76 11.71 6.52
C ARG A 406 -8.65 10.72 6.31
N GLU A 407 -7.53 11.18 5.75
CA GLU A 407 -6.41 10.32 5.41
C GLU A 407 -5.10 10.94 5.90
N LYS A 408 -4.12 10.07 6.19
CA LYS A 408 -2.73 10.42 6.44
C LYS A 408 -1.82 9.32 5.87
N PRO A 409 -0.60 9.66 5.44
CA PRO A 409 0.29 8.66 4.87
C PRO A 409 0.81 7.66 5.91
N SER A 410 1.03 6.41 5.47
CA SER A 410 1.61 5.33 6.26
C SER A 410 3.12 5.47 6.44
N PHE A 411 3.79 6.17 5.52
CA PHE A 411 5.21 6.50 5.57
C PHE A 411 5.39 8.00 5.36
N ALA A 412 6.22 8.66 6.18
CA ALA A 412 6.47 10.10 6.09
C ALA A 412 7.32 10.48 4.86
N VAL A 413 8.22 9.61 4.41
CA VAL A 413 9.02 9.80 3.18
C VAL A 413 8.67 8.72 2.17
N ARG A 414 8.25 9.14 0.97
CA ARG A 414 7.77 8.25 -0.10
C ARG A 414 8.36 8.70 -1.42
N SER A 415 9.18 7.85 -2.05
CA SER A 415 9.98 8.27 -3.21
C SER A 415 10.30 7.15 -4.18
N TYR A 416 10.31 7.54 -5.46
CA TYR A 416 11.00 6.84 -6.53
C TYR A 416 11.99 7.79 -7.20
N PHE A 417 13.03 7.22 -7.80
CA PHE A 417 13.82 7.95 -8.76
C PHE A 417 14.40 7.06 -9.85
N TYR A 418 14.50 7.62 -11.05
CA TYR A 418 15.11 6.92 -12.16
C TYR A 418 16.61 6.76 -11.96
N THR A 419 17.05 5.51 -12.06
CA THR A 419 18.45 5.15 -12.14
C THR A 419 19.07 5.87 -13.34
N HIS A 420 20.20 6.55 -13.14
CA HIS A 420 20.79 7.42 -14.17
C HIS A 420 19.84 8.48 -14.73
N GLY A 421 18.95 9.03 -13.90
CA GLY A 421 17.94 10.02 -14.32
C GLY A 421 18.46 11.22 -15.11
N ASN A 422 19.75 11.58 -14.99
CA ASN A 422 20.38 12.61 -15.85
C ASN A 422 20.35 12.27 -17.35
N LYS A 423 20.21 10.99 -17.71
CA LYS A 423 20.10 10.51 -19.09
C LYS A 423 18.66 10.47 -19.61
N VAL A 424 17.69 10.73 -18.74
CA VAL A 424 16.27 10.85 -19.11
C VAL A 424 16.03 12.29 -19.58
N PRO A 425 15.29 12.51 -20.69
CA PRO A 425 14.85 13.84 -21.12
C PRO A 425 14.15 14.64 -20.01
N ASP A 426 14.23 15.97 -20.06
CA ASP A 426 13.63 16.82 -19.01
C ASP A 426 12.09 16.74 -19.00
N GLU A 427 11.45 16.60 -20.17
CA GLU A 427 10.00 16.43 -20.30
C GLU A 427 9.51 15.16 -19.57
N ASP A 428 10.20 14.03 -19.76
CA ASP A 428 9.87 12.78 -19.08
C ASP A 428 10.05 12.87 -17.56
N LYS A 429 11.00 13.69 -17.09
CA LYS A 429 11.17 13.95 -15.65
C LYS A 429 10.01 14.75 -15.07
N ASP A 430 9.51 15.74 -15.81
CA ASP A 430 8.36 16.55 -15.42
C ASP A 430 7.08 15.71 -15.40
N GLU A 431 6.88 14.83 -16.38
CA GLU A 431 5.75 13.88 -16.39
C GLU A 431 5.83 12.88 -15.23
N PHE A 432 7.03 12.35 -14.96
CA PHE A 432 7.25 11.48 -13.81
C PHE A 432 6.96 12.18 -12.48
N PHE A 433 7.28 13.47 -12.39
CA PHE A 433 6.98 14.29 -11.22
C PHE A 433 5.48 14.48 -11.03
N LEU A 434 4.76 14.85 -12.08
CA LEU A 434 3.30 14.99 -12.03
C LEU A 434 2.66 13.68 -11.61
N TRP A 435 3.07 12.56 -12.21
CA TRP A 435 2.61 11.23 -11.81
C TRP A 435 2.91 10.93 -10.33
N SER A 436 4.09 11.31 -9.84
CA SER A 436 4.50 11.13 -8.44
C SER A 436 3.60 11.94 -7.49
N LEU A 437 3.30 13.21 -7.81
CA LEU A 437 2.39 14.05 -7.03
C LEU A 437 0.96 13.49 -7.01
N ARG A 438 0.45 13.08 -8.18
CA ARG A 438 -0.88 12.48 -8.35
C ARG A 438 -1.04 11.19 -7.54
N ASN A 439 0.05 10.42 -7.40
CA ASN A 439 0.15 9.25 -6.54
C ASN A 439 0.69 9.53 -5.12
N LYS A 440 0.71 10.81 -4.69
CA LYS A 440 1.01 11.26 -3.32
C LYS A 440 2.41 10.91 -2.80
N LEU A 441 3.39 10.79 -3.70
CA LEU A 441 4.80 10.73 -3.36
C LEU A 441 5.33 12.15 -3.09
N ASN A 442 6.33 12.27 -2.20
CA ASN A 442 6.71 13.56 -1.63
C ASN A 442 8.22 13.84 -1.58
N CYS A 443 9.05 12.84 -1.82
CA CYS A 443 10.50 12.99 -1.79
C CYS A 443 11.06 12.69 -3.17
N LEU A 444 11.75 13.66 -3.77
CA LEU A 444 12.15 13.60 -5.18
C LEU A 444 13.63 13.97 -5.31
N SER A 445 14.36 13.25 -6.17
CA SER A 445 15.83 13.20 -6.12
C SER A 445 16.54 14.10 -7.14
N SER A 446 15.86 14.95 -7.91
CA SER A 446 16.51 15.78 -8.94
C SER A 446 16.00 17.22 -8.99
N GLU A 447 16.91 18.11 -9.39
CA GLU A 447 16.60 19.49 -9.73
C GLU A 447 15.72 19.53 -10.98
N GLN A 448 14.41 19.65 -10.80
CA GLN A 448 13.49 19.88 -11.92
C GLN A 448 13.23 21.38 -12.06
N LYS A 449 13.43 21.92 -13.26
CA LYS A 449 13.39 23.37 -13.49
C LYS A 449 11.99 23.97 -13.31
N ASN A 450 10.94 23.20 -13.62
CA ASN A 450 9.58 23.72 -13.75
C ASN A 450 8.72 23.58 -12.48
N PHE A 451 8.90 22.51 -11.69
CA PHE A 451 8.01 22.21 -10.56
C PHE A 451 8.69 22.12 -9.18
N ASN A 452 10.02 22.03 -9.14
CA ASN A 452 10.75 21.59 -7.95
C ASN A 452 10.63 22.55 -6.75
N SER A 453 10.33 23.83 -6.95
CA SER A 453 10.21 24.78 -5.82
C SER A 453 8.81 24.88 -5.20
N LEU A 454 7.76 24.37 -5.86
CA LEU A 454 6.37 24.61 -5.42
C LEU A 454 5.73 23.43 -4.67
N PHE A 455 6.21 22.20 -4.89
CA PHE A 455 5.58 20.99 -4.35
C PHE A 455 6.55 19.99 -3.70
N THR A 456 7.82 20.39 -3.46
CA THR A 456 8.81 19.53 -2.78
C THR A 456 9.04 19.98 -1.32
N ASP A 457 8.26 19.44 -0.39
CA ASP A 457 8.46 19.74 1.05
C ASP A 457 9.64 18.97 1.66
N ILE A 458 9.96 17.83 1.06
CA ILE A 458 11.04 16.93 1.48
C ILE A 458 11.94 16.67 0.27
N ARG A 459 13.11 17.29 0.23
CA ARG A 459 14.23 16.83 -0.60
C ARG A 459 15.18 15.99 0.24
N ARG A 460 15.71 14.95 -0.39
CA ARG A 460 16.76 14.10 0.16
C ARG A 460 18.10 14.52 -0.45
N GLY A 461 19.00 15.03 0.39
CA GLY A 461 20.39 15.35 0.02
C GLY A 461 21.36 14.22 0.35
N GLY A 462 22.60 14.34 -0.14
CA GLY A 462 23.67 13.40 0.16
C GLY A 462 23.55 12.04 -0.54
N GLY A 463 24.18 11.01 0.03
CA GLY A 463 24.43 9.72 -0.59
C GLY A 463 25.93 9.57 -0.88
N HIS A 464 26.31 9.41 -2.14
CA HIS A 464 27.70 9.19 -2.55
C HIS A 464 28.46 10.51 -2.75
N GLU A 465 28.64 11.29 -1.68
CA GLU A 465 29.10 12.68 -1.79
C GLU A 465 30.39 13.03 -1.04
N TYR A 466 31.16 12.06 -0.53
CA TYR A 466 32.43 12.35 0.16
C TYR A 466 33.41 13.15 -0.72
N PHE A 467 33.41 12.93 -2.04
CA PHE A 467 34.22 13.72 -2.98
C PHE A 467 33.79 15.21 -3.07
N LYS A 468 32.54 15.55 -2.73
CA LYS A 468 32.06 16.94 -2.66
C LYS A 468 32.40 17.60 -1.33
N ILE A 469 32.44 16.82 -0.25
CA ILE A 469 32.82 17.32 1.10
C ILE A 469 34.29 17.72 1.12
N ILE A 470 35.16 16.93 0.49
CA ILE A 470 36.60 17.19 0.36
C ILE A 470 36.98 17.28 -1.14
N PRO A 471 36.72 18.42 -1.82
CA PRO A 471 37.07 18.60 -3.22
C PRO A 471 38.59 18.52 -3.44
N ASN A 472 39.00 17.79 -4.49
CA ASN A 472 40.41 17.59 -4.82
C ASN A 472 41.15 18.91 -5.04
N GLU A 473 40.53 19.84 -5.76
CA GLU A 473 41.10 21.12 -6.18
C GLU A 473 41.38 22.04 -4.99
N LYS A 474 40.59 21.89 -3.91
CA LYS A 474 40.70 22.71 -2.71
C LYS A 474 41.73 22.17 -1.72
N TYR A 475 41.78 20.85 -1.54
CA TYR A 475 42.49 20.26 -0.41
C TYR A 475 43.64 19.31 -0.79
N PHE A 476 43.73 18.76 -2.00
CA PHE A 476 44.68 17.66 -2.25
C PHE A 476 46.15 18.07 -2.13
N THR A 477 46.50 19.29 -2.58
CA THR A 477 47.88 19.79 -2.53
C THR A 477 48.26 20.30 -1.14
N SER A 478 47.36 21.00 -0.46
CA SER A 478 47.60 21.64 0.84
C SER A 478 47.36 20.71 2.03
N HIS A 479 46.44 19.77 1.90
CA HIS A 479 45.98 18.83 2.94
C HIS A 479 45.82 17.41 2.40
N PRO A 480 46.88 16.78 1.87
CA PRO A 480 46.83 15.41 1.36
C PRO A 480 46.38 14.39 2.42
N GLU A 481 46.52 14.68 3.71
CA GLU A 481 46.07 13.87 4.83
C GLU A 481 44.55 13.71 4.94
N TYR A 482 43.75 14.59 4.31
CA TYR A 482 42.29 14.48 4.24
C TYR A 482 41.82 13.37 3.30
N PHE A 483 42.69 12.93 2.39
CA PHE A 483 42.41 11.96 1.36
C PHE A 483 42.80 10.54 1.81
N PRO A 484 42.22 9.48 1.22
CA PRO A 484 42.57 8.12 1.60
C PRO A 484 44.06 7.83 1.37
N LEU A 485 44.68 7.20 2.37
CA LEU A 485 45.92 6.45 2.15
C LEU A 485 45.53 5.08 1.58
N ILE A 486 46.02 4.72 0.40
CA ILE A 486 45.79 3.41 -0.23
C ILE A 486 47.14 2.91 -0.72
N ASN A 487 47.56 1.73 -0.29
CA ASN A 487 48.85 1.14 -0.63
C ASN A 487 50.01 2.13 -0.40
N GLY A 488 49.97 2.86 0.72
CA GLY A 488 50.99 3.84 1.11
C GLY A 488 50.95 5.18 0.35
N LYS A 489 49.98 5.42 -0.53
CA LYS A 489 49.87 6.67 -1.31
C LYS A 489 48.55 7.40 -1.03
N ARG A 490 48.59 8.73 -0.96
CA ARG A 490 47.37 9.56 -0.87
C ARG A 490 46.74 9.67 -2.25
N ILE A 491 45.47 9.27 -2.37
CA ILE A 491 44.75 9.20 -3.66
C ILE A 491 43.63 10.24 -3.68
N LYS A 492 43.51 10.96 -4.79
CA LYS A 492 42.39 11.89 -5.02
C LYS A 492 41.05 11.16 -4.92
N THR A 493 40.06 11.84 -4.37
CA THR A 493 38.68 11.32 -4.31
C THR A 493 38.03 11.35 -5.69
N ALA A 494 37.07 10.47 -5.92
CA ALA A 494 36.26 10.44 -7.14
C ALA A 494 34.82 10.04 -6.77
N PRO A 495 33.83 10.29 -7.66
CA PRO A 495 32.45 9.83 -7.44
C PRO A 495 32.35 8.31 -7.21
N MET A 496 33.26 7.54 -7.84
CA MET A 496 33.44 6.11 -7.60
C MET A 496 34.76 5.84 -6.89
N GLY A 497 34.67 5.35 -5.67
CA GLY A 497 35.75 4.90 -4.81
C GLY A 497 36.49 6.02 -4.08
N SER A 498 37.72 5.73 -3.63
CA SER A 498 38.63 6.66 -2.94
C SER A 498 37.94 7.45 -1.82
N GLN A 499 37.58 6.75 -0.75
CA GLN A 499 36.83 7.30 0.39
C GLN A 499 37.71 8.24 1.22
N ILE A 500 37.22 9.45 1.56
CA ILE A 500 37.96 10.42 2.39
C ILE A 500 38.46 9.81 3.72
N CYS A 501 39.45 10.44 4.34
CA CYS A 501 39.97 10.04 5.64
C CYS A 501 38.99 10.42 6.76
N THR A 502 38.07 9.51 7.11
CA THR A 502 36.99 9.77 8.09
C THR A 502 37.45 9.82 9.55
N SER A 503 38.72 9.54 9.85
CA SER A 503 39.29 9.67 11.20
C SER A 503 39.99 11.00 11.44
N HIS A 504 40.18 11.83 10.41
CA HIS A 504 40.89 13.11 10.55
C HIS A 504 39.97 14.17 11.19
N PRO A 505 40.35 14.83 12.30
CA PRO A 505 39.49 15.78 13.02
C PRO A 505 38.95 16.91 12.15
N ASP A 506 39.77 17.46 11.25
CA ASP A 506 39.33 18.55 10.38
C ASP A 506 38.39 18.08 9.26
N VAL A 507 38.51 16.83 8.79
CA VAL A 507 37.53 16.27 7.83
C VAL A 507 36.15 16.16 8.48
N ILE A 508 36.09 15.78 9.76
CA ILE A 508 34.83 15.73 10.53
C ILE A 508 34.21 17.12 10.66
N LYS A 509 35.01 18.15 10.98
CA LYS A 509 34.55 19.55 11.06
C LYS A 509 34.06 20.06 9.69
N ILE A 510 34.84 19.83 8.63
CA ILE A 510 34.48 20.24 7.27
C ILE A 510 33.17 19.59 6.83
N ALA A 511 32.95 18.31 7.15
CA ALA A 511 31.69 17.63 6.86
C ALA A 511 30.50 18.27 7.60
N ALA A 512 30.67 18.65 8.87
CA ALA A 512 29.63 19.35 9.63
C ALA A 512 29.33 20.74 9.04
N ASP A 513 30.35 21.53 8.74
CA ASP A 513 30.22 22.85 8.12
C ASP A 513 29.52 22.73 6.74
N TYR A 514 29.93 21.77 5.90
CA TYR A 514 29.31 21.50 4.60
C TYR A 514 27.81 21.17 4.72
N ILE A 515 27.42 20.30 5.66
CA ILE A 515 26.02 19.93 5.84
C ILE A 515 25.20 21.12 6.36
N ALA A 516 25.74 21.92 7.27
CA ALA A 516 25.08 23.13 7.77
C ALA A 516 24.84 24.14 6.63
N ASP A 517 25.84 24.34 5.77
CA ASP A 517 25.72 25.20 4.59
C ASP A 517 24.67 24.68 3.60
N ILE A 518 24.64 23.36 3.34
CA ILE A 518 23.60 22.75 2.48
C ILE A 518 22.21 23.04 3.05
N PHE A 519 22.00 22.83 4.34
CA PHE A 519 20.71 23.07 4.98
C PHE A 519 20.31 24.55 5.03
N LYS A 520 21.28 25.45 5.12
CA LYS A 520 21.05 26.89 5.05
C LYS A 520 20.65 27.34 3.65
N CYS A 521 21.35 26.84 2.62
CA CYS A 521 21.12 27.22 1.23
C CYS A 521 19.91 26.50 0.60
N ASN A 522 19.52 25.35 1.14
CA ASN A 522 18.45 24.48 0.61
C ASN A 522 17.49 24.08 1.74
N PRO A 523 16.61 25.00 2.19
CA PRO A 523 15.73 24.75 3.34
C PRO A 523 14.73 23.60 3.14
N GLU A 524 14.46 23.21 1.90
CA GLU A 524 13.63 22.09 1.48
C GLU A 524 14.31 20.71 1.65
N ILE A 525 15.63 20.67 1.81
CA ILE A 525 16.32 19.43 2.18
C ILE A 525 16.01 19.12 3.64
N LYS A 526 15.17 18.12 3.88
CA LYS A 526 14.78 17.65 5.24
C LYS A 526 15.50 16.37 5.65
N VAL A 527 16.02 15.62 4.69
CA VAL A 527 16.78 14.39 4.95
C VAL A 527 18.12 14.51 4.25
N PHE A 528 19.22 14.30 4.98
CA PHE A 528 20.56 14.26 4.40
C PHE A 528 21.22 12.93 4.75
N VAL A 529 21.66 12.20 3.73
CA VAL A 529 22.35 10.91 3.93
C VAL A 529 23.84 11.13 3.85
N LEU A 530 24.53 11.00 4.98
CA LEU A 530 25.99 11.06 5.03
C LEU A 530 26.52 9.64 4.81
N ALA A 531 27.03 9.37 3.60
CA ALA A 531 27.50 8.06 3.21
C ALA A 531 28.77 8.11 2.34
N PRO A 532 29.56 7.01 2.32
CA PRO A 532 30.70 6.88 1.42
C PRO A 532 30.34 7.08 -0.06
N ASN A 533 31.34 7.49 -0.87
CA ASN A 533 31.26 7.43 -2.33
C ASN A 533 30.91 6.00 -2.78
N ASP A 534 30.34 5.86 -3.98
CA ASP A 534 29.99 4.51 -4.45
C ASP A 534 31.27 3.70 -4.71
N GLY A 535 31.28 2.39 -4.43
CA GLY A 535 32.48 1.56 -4.53
C GLY A 535 33.44 1.59 -3.32
N ARG A 536 34.66 1.07 -3.51
CA ARG A 536 35.64 0.76 -2.43
C ARG A 536 36.75 1.81 -2.31
N GLY A 537 37.90 1.46 -1.71
CA GLY A 537 39.04 2.37 -1.54
C GLY A 537 38.97 3.15 -0.23
N PHE A 538 38.69 2.46 0.87
CA PHE A 538 38.68 3.03 2.21
C PHE A 538 40.10 3.37 2.68
N CYS A 539 40.25 4.51 3.38
CA CYS A 539 41.55 4.96 3.89
C CYS A 539 42.21 3.92 4.81
N GLU A 540 43.49 3.66 4.57
CA GLU A 540 44.32 2.68 5.27
C GLU A 540 45.27 3.29 6.31
N CYS A 541 45.11 4.58 6.62
CA CYS A 541 45.92 5.21 7.67
C CYS A 541 45.65 4.55 9.03
N GLU A 542 46.62 4.65 9.94
CA GLU A 542 46.57 3.99 11.25
C GLU A 542 45.28 4.31 12.03
N ASN A 543 44.87 5.58 12.04
CA ASN A 543 43.68 6.03 12.76
C ASN A 543 42.38 5.48 12.15
N CYS A 544 42.29 5.39 10.83
CA CYS A 544 41.14 4.77 10.16
C CYS A 544 41.08 3.27 10.44
N ARG A 545 42.23 2.57 10.36
CA ARG A 545 42.29 1.11 10.63
C ARG A 545 41.87 0.75 12.05
N LYS A 546 42.15 1.62 13.04
CA LYS A 546 41.68 1.44 14.43
C LYS A 546 40.15 1.48 14.60
N LEU A 547 39.43 2.04 13.62
CA LEU A 547 37.97 2.11 13.62
C LEU A 547 37.30 0.98 12.83
N ASP A 548 38.07 0.12 12.18
CA ASP A 548 37.52 -1.05 11.46
C ASP A 548 37.25 -2.19 12.43
N ASP A 549 36.33 -3.07 12.03
CA ASP A 549 36.13 -4.37 12.67
C ASP A 549 36.91 -5.41 11.85
N PRO A 550 38.16 -5.77 12.24
CA PRO A 550 39.02 -6.63 11.42
C PRO A 550 38.52 -8.08 11.35
N ASP A 551 37.74 -8.50 12.35
CA ASP A 551 37.19 -9.85 12.47
C ASP A 551 35.89 -10.03 11.65
N GLU A 552 35.28 -8.92 11.19
CA GLU A 552 34.10 -8.95 10.33
C GLU A 552 34.53 -9.10 8.86
N ASN A 553 34.09 -10.18 8.21
CA ASN A 553 34.35 -10.37 6.79
C ASN A 553 33.36 -9.58 5.92
N GLY A 554 33.87 -8.96 4.85
CA GLY A 554 33.05 -8.32 3.81
C GLY A 554 32.14 -7.19 4.32
N LEU A 555 30.90 -7.54 4.67
CA LEU A 555 29.75 -6.64 4.83
C LEU A 555 29.75 -5.79 6.10
N GLY A 556 30.53 -6.14 7.13
CA GLY A 556 30.57 -5.43 8.41
C GLY A 556 31.85 -4.63 8.65
N ARG A 557 32.89 -4.83 7.84
CA ARG A 557 34.26 -4.38 8.13
C ARG A 557 34.37 -2.89 8.43
N TYR A 558 33.63 -2.06 7.69
CA TYR A 558 33.70 -0.60 7.81
C TYR A 558 32.51 0.02 8.57
N SER A 559 31.64 -0.79 9.15
CA SER A 559 30.44 -0.31 9.85
C SER A 559 30.77 0.57 11.04
N ARG A 560 31.71 0.13 11.91
CA ARG A 560 32.11 0.91 13.09
C ARG A 560 32.71 2.26 12.68
N ARG A 561 33.59 2.26 11.67
CA ARG A 561 34.17 3.47 11.08
C ARG A 561 33.09 4.42 10.56
N ASN A 562 32.12 3.91 9.80
CA ASN A 562 31.07 4.73 9.21
C ASN A 562 30.18 5.38 10.28
N ILE A 563 29.69 4.59 11.24
CA ILE A 563 28.84 5.12 12.33
C ILE A 563 29.63 6.08 13.23
N THR A 564 30.90 5.80 13.52
CA THR A 564 31.75 6.72 14.31
C THR A 564 31.90 8.07 13.63
N PHE A 565 32.11 8.09 12.32
CA PHE A 565 32.20 9.32 11.54
C PHE A 565 30.89 10.12 11.59
N VAL A 566 29.76 9.48 11.28
CA VAL A 566 28.45 10.16 11.27
C VAL A 566 28.08 10.68 12.67
N ASN A 567 28.31 9.89 13.73
CA ASN A 567 28.11 10.32 15.11
C ASN A 567 28.94 11.58 15.44
N SER A 568 30.20 11.61 15.01
CA SER A 568 31.11 12.73 15.26
C SER A 568 30.67 14.01 14.53
N VAL A 569 30.22 13.87 13.27
CA VAL A 569 29.67 14.99 12.49
C VAL A 569 28.39 15.53 13.12
N VAL A 570 27.45 14.65 13.51
CA VAL A 570 26.19 15.07 14.15
C VAL A 570 26.41 15.70 15.52
N LYS A 571 27.42 15.26 16.27
CA LYS A 571 27.83 15.92 17.52
C LYS A 571 28.21 17.38 17.27
N ILE A 572 29.07 17.65 16.27
CA ILE A 572 29.45 19.03 15.92
C ILE A 572 28.25 19.84 15.44
N LEU A 573 27.38 19.26 14.60
CA LEU A 573 26.16 19.94 14.14
C LEU A 573 25.27 20.36 15.32
N LYS A 574 25.10 19.50 16.33
CA LYS A 574 24.32 19.84 17.54
C LYS A 574 24.94 20.95 18.37
N GLU A 575 26.26 20.94 18.49
CA GLU A 575 27.00 21.91 19.31
C GLU A 575 27.11 23.28 18.64
N LYS A 576 27.33 23.32 17.31
CA LYS A 576 27.64 24.54 16.56
C LYS A 576 26.48 25.08 15.72
N TYR A 577 25.58 24.20 15.27
CA TYR A 577 24.49 24.52 14.33
C TYR A 577 23.14 23.86 14.71
N PRO A 578 22.66 23.97 15.96
CA PRO A 578 21.43 23.30 16.40
C PRO A 578 20.20 23.68 15.55
N GLU A 579 20.15 24.90 15.03
CA GLU A 579 19.11 25.38 14.11
C GLU A 579 19.13 24.66 12.76
N ALA A 580 20.30 24.21 12.31
CA ALA A 580 20.41 23.43 11.07
C ALA A 580 19.71 22.07 11.19
N LEU A 581 19.52 21.54 12.41
CA LEU A 581 18.85 20.26 12.65
C LEU A 581 17.34 20.37 12.90
N ASN A 582 16.79 21.59 12.98
CA ASN A 582 15.35 21.78 13.24
C ASN A 582 14.48 21.22 12.10
N LYS A 583 13.61 20.26 12.41
CA LYS A 583 12.80 19.50 11.43
C LYS A 583 13.64 18.83 10.32
N ARG A 584 14.92 18.50 10.57
CA ARG A 584 15.80 17.80 9.61
C ARG A 584 16.39 16.52 10.20
N GLN A 585 16.76 15.57 9.34
CA GLN A 585 17.35 14.28 9.72
C GLN A 585 18.68 14.06 9.00
N ILE A 586 19.69 13.59 9.75
CA ILE A 586 20.92 13.03 9.20
C ILE A 586 20.82 11.51 9.29
N LEU A 587 21.00 10.83 8.17
CA LEU A 587 21.02 9.36 8.12
C LEU A 587 22.44 8.86 7.83
N ALA A 588 22.88 7.86 8.58
CA ALA A 588 23.99 7.01 8.18
C ALA A 588 23.47 5.91 7.25
N ARG A 589 24.17 5.66 6.15
CA ARG A 589 23.80 4.55 5.25
C ARG A 589 24.40 3.24 5.73
N ALA A 590 23.61 2.17 5.73
CA ALA A 590 24.07 0.79 5.86
C ALA A 590 24.00 0.13 4.47
N TYR A 591 25.16 -0.15 3.86
CA TYR A 591 25.26 -0.66 2.50
C TYR A 591 26.59 -1.38 2.26
N ASN A 592 26.56 -2.48 1.51
CA ASN A 592 27.76 -3.16 1.00
C ASN A 592 28.77 -3.52 2.12
N ASP A 593 30.03 -3.06 2.06
CA ASP A 593 31.07 -3.37 3.05
C ASP A 593 30.86 -2.72 4.46
N PHE A 594 29.74 -2.01 4.65
CA PHE A 594 29.29 -1.40 5.92
C PHE A 594 27.78 -1.59 6.13
N GLN A 595 27.24 -2.73 5.70
CA GLN A 595 25.83 -3.11 5.83
C GLN A 595 25.48 -3.65 7.22
N LEU A 596 26.38 -4.41 7.85
CA LEU A 596 26.09 -5.06 9.14
C LEU A 596 26.17 -4.07 10.32
N PRO A 597 25.37 -4.25 11.38
CA PRO A 597 25.47 -3.39 12.56
C PRO A 597 26.83 -3.55 13.26
N PRO A 598 27.52 -2.45 13.61
CA PRO A 598 28.82 -2.53 14.26
C PRO A 598 28.73 -3.08 15.69
N SER A 599 29.81 -3.71 16.15
CA SER A 599 29.95 -4.12 17.55
C SER A 599 30.50 -2.96 18.40
N GLY A 600 30.11 -2.92 19.69
CA GLY A 600 30.74 -2.04 20.70
C GLY A 600 30.42 -0.54 20.60
N ILE A 601 29.63 -0.10 19.63
CA ILE A 601 29.19 1.30 19.50
C ILE A 601 27.68 1.39 19.24
N ARG A 602 27.07 2.51 19.63
CA ARG A 602 25.66 2.83 19.34
C ARG A 602 25.56 3.87 18.22
N VAL A 603 24.44 3.85 17.51
CA VAL A 603 24.02 4.96 16.64
C VAL A 603 23.69 6.15 17.54
N GLY A 604 24.38 7.27 17.33
CA GLY A 604 24.28 8.44 18.19
C GLY A 604 22.90 9.07 18.17
N SER A 605 22.52 9.73 19.26
CA SER A 605 21.26 10.46 19.32
C SER A 605 21.17 11.46 18.16
N GLY A 606 20.03 11.52 17.48
CA GLY A 606 19.85 12.40 16.31
C GLY A 606 20.38 11.85 14.98
N VAL A 607 20.99 10.67 14.95
CA VAL A 607 21.35 9.94 13.73
C VAL A 607 20.26 8.92 13.43
N GLY A 608 19.76 8.92 12.19
CA GLY A 608 18.91 7.84 11.66
C GLY A 608 19.70 6.89 10.76
N LEU A 609 19.04 5.85 10.27
CA LEU A 609 19.61 4.86 9.36
C LEU A 609 18.88 4.89 8.03
N GLU A 610 19.64 4.89 6.94
CA GLU A 610 19.13 4.48 5.61
C GLU A 610 19.72 3.12 5.30
N ILE A 611 18.89 2.08 5.25
CA ILE A 611 19.38 0.72 5.08
C ILE A 611 19.10 0.26 3.65
N ALA A 612 20.15 -0.17 2.95
CA ALA A 612 20.13 -0.64 1.58
C ALA A 612 20.64 -2.10 1.55
N HIS A 613 19.77 -3.04 1.18
CA HIS A 613 20.01 -4.47 1.43
C HIS A 613 20.13 -5.30 0.16
N GLY A 614 21.00 -6.32 0.21
CA GLY A 614 20.83 -7.52 -0.61
C GLY A 614 19.83 -8.45 0.07
N VAL A 615 18.60 -8.51 -0.45
CA VAL A 615 17.51 -9.36 0.06
C VAL A 615 17.02 -10.28 -1.04
N CYS A 616 16.39 -11.38 -0.64
CA CYS A 616 15.64 -12.22 -1.54
C CYS A 616 14.42 -11.43 -2.03
N ARG A 617 14.33 -11.27 -3.35
CA ARG A 617 13.34 -10.42 -4.01
C ARG A 617 12.02 -11.14 -4.25
N ASN A 618 12.03 -12.46 -4.34
CA ASN A 618 10.85 -13.26 -4.63
C ASN A 618 10.15 -13.83 -3.39
N GLN A 619 10.63 -13.51 -2.18
CA GLN A 619 10.01 -13.91 -0.91
C GLN A 619 9.83 -12.67 -0.01
N PRO A 620 8.76 -12.59 0.81
CA PRO A 620 8.62 -11.55 1.82
C PRO A 620 9.81 -11.48 2.79
N LEU A 621 10.13 -10.29 3.30
CA LEU A 621 11.26 -10.07 4.21
C LEU A 621 11.14 -10.81 5.55
N ASP A 622 9.93 -11.15 5.99
CA ASP A 622 9.67 -11.92 7.20
C ASP A 622 9.35 -13.41 6.91
N SER A 623 9.56 -13.86 5.68
CA SER A 623 9.35 -15.26 5.31
C SER A 623 10.28 -16.19 6.09
N LYS A 624 9.70 -17.03 6.97
CA LYS A 624 10.44 -18.03 7.75
C LYS A 624 11.15 -19.07 6.88
N ASN A 625 10.63 -19.30 5.68
CA ASN A 625 11.15 -20.29 4.74
C ASN A 625 12.24 -19.73 3.82
N CYS A 626 12.60 -18.45 3.94
CA CYS A 626 13.65 -17.83 3.14
C CYS A 626 14.91 -17.60 3.99
N SER A 627 16.00 -18.32 3.69
CA SER A 627 17.26 -18.19 4.41
C SER A 627 17.87 -16.79 4.31
N ILE A 628 17.91 -16.23 3.09
CA ILE A 628 18.44 -14.88 2.85
C ILE A 628 17.67 -13.82 3.65
N ASN A 629 16.34 -13.88 3.67
CA ASN A 629 15.53 -12.87 4.36
C ASN A 629 15.48 -13.07 5.88
N ARG A 630 15.63 -14.30 6.39
CA ARG A 630 15.85 -14.53 7.82
C ARG A 630 17.12 -13.84 8.32
N ASP A 631 18.21 -13.91 7.56
CA ASP A 631 19.46 -13.23 7.90
C ASP A 631 19.28 -11.72 7.92
N TYR A 632 18.53 -11.17 6.95
CA TYR A 632 18.17 -9.76 6.95
C TYR A 632 17.32 -9.35 8.17
N ALA A 633 16.29 -10.12 8.53
CA ALA A 633 15.46 -9.84 9.71
C ALA A 633 16.29 -9.87 11.02
N ALA A 634 17.26 -10.78 11.13
CA ALA A 634 18.20 -10.84 12.23
C ALA A 634 19.14 -9.61 12.24
N GLN A 635 19.63 -9.17 11.08
CA GLN A 635 20.43 -7.96 10.95
C GLN A 635 19.65 -6.71 11.38
N LEU A 636 18.40 -6.58 10.97
CA LEU A 636 17.54 -5.47 11.38
C LEU A 636 17.33 -5.45 12.89
N SER A 637 17.08 -6.62 13.51
CA SER A 637 16.92 -6.73 14.96
C SER A 637 18.16 -6.20 15.70
N ARG A 638 19.36 -6.56 15.24
CA ARG A 638 20.63 -6.04 15.77
C ARG A 638 20.81 -4.53 15.54
N TRP A 639 20.40 -4.00 14.38
CA TRP A 639 20.39 -2.55 14.16
C TRP A 639 19.46 -1.82 15.14
N LEU A 640 18.30 -2.40 15.43
CA LEU A 640 17.33 -1.85 16.39
C LEU A 640 17.85 -1.84 17.84
N GLU A 641 18.69 -2.81 18.22
CA GLU A 641 19.31 -2.86 19.56
C GLU A 641 20.30 -1.71 19.83
N ILE A 642 20.97 -1.22 18.77
CA ILE A 642 22.03 -0.21 18.87
C ILE A 642 21.59 1.20 18.46
N THR A 643 20.31 1.40 18.12
CA THR A 643 19.76 2.71 17.76
C THR A 643 18.60 3.11 18.68
N ASP A 644 18.66 4.34 19.19
CA ASP A 644 17.61 4.89 20.06
C ASP A 644 16.51 5.60 19.26
N THR A 645 16.73 5.83 17.96
CA THR A 645 15.91 6.79 17.21
C THR A 645 14.68 6.16 16.55
N ARG A 646 14.67 4.84 16.29
CA ARG A 646 13.71 4.18 15.37
C ARG A 646 13.54 4.93 14.04
N ARG A 647 14.48 5.81 13.67
CA ARG A 647 14.46 6.61 12.45
C ARG A 647 15.13 5.83 11.36
N ILE A 648 14.43 4.81 10.85
CA ILE A 648 14.91 3.96 9.78
C ILE A 648 14.18 4.29 8.48
N MET A 649 14.95 4.40 7.41
CA MET A 649 14.46 4.54 6.05
C MET A 649 14.94 3.36 5.21
N ALA A 650 14.05 2.76 4.42
CA ALA A 650 14.41 1.71 3.48
C ALA A 650 14.90 2.34 2.18
N PHE A 651 16.01 1.83 1.65
CA PHE A 651 16.47 2.12 0.29
C PHE A 651 16.31 0.87 -0.57
N GLU A 652 15.29 0.91 -1.42
CA GLU A 652 14.85 -0.18 -2.27
C GLU A 652 15.35 -0.06 -3.71
N TYR A 653 15.19 -1.16 -4.44
CA TYR A 653 15.67 -1.33 -5.79
C TYR A 653 14.61 -2.04 -6.64
N LEU A 654 13.44 -1.41 -6.79
CA LEU A 654 12.38 -1.87 -7.69
C LEU A 654 12.89 -1.81 -9.13
N ASN A 655 12.81 -2.93 -9.85
CA ASN A 655 13.21 -3.03 -11.26
C ASN A 655 14.62 -2.45 -11.56
N LYS A 656 15.60 -2.82 -10.74
CA LYS A 656 16.99 -2.33 -10.83
C LYS A 656 17.74 -2.92 -12.01
N ASN A 657 18.76 -2.19 -12.48
CA ASN A 657 19.73 -2.52 -13.54
C ASN A 657 20.01 -4.01 -13.75
N ARG A 658 20.32 -4.78 -12.69
CA ARG A 658 20.67 -6.21 -12.84
C ARG A 658 19.54 -7.11 -13.32
N TRP A 659 18.29 -6.64 -13.31
CA TRP A 659 17.14 -7.33 -13.88
C TRP A 659 17.04 -7.18 -15.41
N ALA A 660 17.99 -6.47 -16.03
CA ALA A 660 18.10 -6.29 -17.48
C ALA A 660 16.85 -5.69 -18.16
N GLU A 661 16.03 -4.94 -17.43
CA GLU A 661 14.75 -4.38 -17.91
C GLU A 661 13.73 -5.45 -18.37
N LEU A 662 13.89 -6.70 -17.91
CA LEU A 662 12.88 -7.74 -18.14
C LEU A 662 11.57 -7.34 -17.45
N ILE A 663 10.45 -7.91 -17.90
CA ILE A 663 9.16 -7.72 -17.22
C ILE A 663 9.30 -8.04 -15.72
N CYS A 664 8.83 -7.16 -14.85
CA CYS A 664 9.15 -7.20 -13.43
C CYS A 664 7.89 -7.48 -12.59
N PRO A 665 7.55 -8.76 -12.33
CA PRO A 665 6.54 -9.10 -11.35
C PRO A 665 7.04 -8.85 -9.93
N GLY A 666 6.15 -8.98 -8.94
CA GLY A 666 6.50 -8.94 -7.52
C GLY A 666 5.74 -7.89 -6.72
N ALA A 667 4.59 -7.41 -7.21
CA ALA A 667 3.77 -6.45 -6.49
C ALA A 667 3.33 -6.99 -5.12
N PHE A 668 2.97 -8.28 -5.04
CA PHE A 668 2.50 -8.88 -3.78
C PHE A 668 3.63 -9.08 -2.77
N VAL A 669 4.81 -9.53 -3.22
CA VAL A 669 5.99 -9.66 -2.33
C VAL A 669 6.39 -8.30 -1.79
N ASN A 670 6.42 -7.27 -2.63
CA ASN A 670 6.74 -5.92 -2.20
C ASN A 670 5.66 -5.31 -1.29
N ALA A 671 4.38 -5.68 -1.45
CA ALA A 671 3.32 -5.30 -0.52
C ALA A 671 3.57 -5.86 0.89
N GLU A 672 3.97 -7.12 1.00
CA GLU A 672 4.36 -7.72 2.29
C GLU A 672 5.63 -7.06 2.87
N ASN A 673 6.59 -6.69 2.02
CA ASN A 673 7.78 -5.97 2.46
C ASN A 673 7.45 -4.57 3.03
N LEU A 674 6.51 -3.85 2.42
CA LEU A 674 6.02 -2.57 2.95
C LEU A 674 5.31 -2.77 4.31
N LYS A 675 4.51 -3.83 4.47
CA LYS A 675 3.89 -4.15 5.77
C LYS A 675 4.95 -4.44 6.83
N PHE A 676 6.00 -5.16 6.47
CA PHE A 676 7.15 -5.40 7.33
C PHE A 676 7.84 -4.09 7.74
N TYR A 677 8.08 -3.17 6.81
CA TYR A 677 8.66 -1.87 7.11
C TYR A 677 7.80 -1.03 8.04
N ASN A 678 6.49 -0.96 7.78
CA ASN A 678 5.55 -0.22 8.62
C ASN A 678 5.51 -0.79 10.05
N LYS A 679 5.43 -2.12 10.19
CA LYS A 679 5.46 -2.82 11.49
C LYS A 679 6.75 -2.57 12.28
N ASN A 680 7.88 -2.39 11.59
CA ASN A 680 9.19 -2.13 12.20
C ASN A 680 9.52 -0.62 12.28
N PHE A 681 8.52 0.26 12.21
CA PHE A 681 8.64 1.70 12.42
C PHE A 681 9.55 2.43 11.42
N TYR A 682 9.67 1.91 10.19
CA TYR A 682 10.34 2.66 9.13
C TYR A 682 9.52 3.92 8.83
N PHE A 683 10.15 5.09 8.96
CA PHE A 683 9.47 6.36 8.68
C PHE A 683 9.42 6.67 7.19
N GLY A 684 10.21 5.97 6.37
CA GLY A 684 10.36 6.30 4.97
C GLY A 684 10.81 5.14 4.11
N VAL A 685 10.45 5.22 2.83
CA VAL A 685 10.87 4.30 1.78
C VAL A 685 11.20 5.10 0.53
N ILE A 686 12.39 4.88 0.02
CA ILE A 686 12.84 5.38 -1.29
C ILE A 686 13.27 4.20 -2.13
N SER A 687 12.89 4.18 -3.41
CA SER A 687 13.37 3.16 -4.33
C SER A 687 14.04 3.75 -5.56
N GLN A 688 15.16 3.15 -5.95
CA GLN A 688 15.60 3.23 -7.35
C GLN A 688 14.58 2.53 -8.23
N ALA A 689 14.34 3.10 -9.41
CA ALA A 689 13.43 2.61 -10.43
C ALA A 689 14.03 2.83 -11.83
N ALA A 690 13.37 2.31 -12.85
CA ALA A 690 13.65 2.57 -14.25
C ALA A 690 12.37 3.05 -14.97
N PRO A 691 12.48 3.88 -16.03
CA PRO A 691 11.35 4.31 -16.87
C PRO A 691 10.82 3.20 -17.79
N SER A 692 10.72 1.96 -17.30
CA SER A 692 10.18 0.80 -18.02
C SER A 692 8.80 0.44 -17.48
N TRP A 693 7.83 1.32 -17.75
CA TRP A 693 6.45 1.21 -17.28
C TRP A 693 5.69 0.03 -17.88
N GLY A 694 6.04 -0.41 -19.09
CA GLY A 694 5.53 -1.67 -19.64
C GLY A 694 5.96 -2.90 -18.83
N SER A 695 7.15 -2.86 -18.23
CA SER A 695 7.69 -3.92 -17.39
C SER A 695 7.16 -3.87 -15.95
N ALA A 696 7.21 -2.70 -15.31
CA ALA A 696 7.02 -2.54 -13.87
C ALA A 696 5.86 -1.61 -13.49
N GLY A 697 5.05 -1.12 -14.44
CA GLY A 697 4.01 -0.12 -14.17
C GLY A 697 2.97 -0.56 -13.14
N MET A 698 2.53 -1.83 -13.18
CA MET A 698 1.62 -2.37 -12.16
C MET A 698 2.27 -2.40 -10.78
N LEU A 699 3.52 -2.82 -10.70
CA LEU A 699 4.31 -2.83 -9.46
C LEU A 699 4.44 -1.42 -8.89
N TYR A 700 4.84 -0.44 -9.70
CA TYR A 700 5.00 0.95 -9.27
C TYR A 700 3.69 1.58 -8.82
N TYR A 701 2.58 1.30 -9.52
CA TYR A 701 1.25 1.78 -9.16
C TYR A 701 0.82 1.23 -7.79
N ILE A 702 0.84 -0.09 -7.61
CA ILE A 702 0.44 -0.75 -6.35
C ILE A 702 1.33 -0.27 -5.20
N TYR A 703 2.65 -0.22 -5.42
CA TYR A 703 3.61 0.21 -4.40
C TYR A 703 3.39 1.67 -3.99
N ALA A 704 3.07 2.57 -4.94
CA ALA A 704 2.79 3.97 -4.62
C ALA A 704 1.53 4.12 -3.75
N LYS A 705 0.47 3.36 -4.04
CA LYS A 705 -0.76 3.35 -3.23
C LYS A 705 -0.50 2.85 -1.81
N LEU A 706 0.28 1.79 -1.66
CA LEU A 706 0.62 1.21 -0.35
C LEU A 706 1.56 2.09 0.48
N LEU A 707 2.42 2.89 -0.16
CA LEU A 707 3.22 3.90 0.55
C LEU A 707 2.35 4.98 1.20
N TRP A 708 1.18 5.30 0.61
CA TRP A 708 0.20 6.19 1.22
C TRP A 708 -0.64 5.45 2.26
N ASP A 709 -1.26 4.33 1.90
CA ASP A 709 -2.12 3.55 2.81
C ASP A 709 -1.77 2.07 2.76
N ILE A 710 -1.07 1.61 3.79
CA ILE A 710 -0.60 0.23 3.90
C ILE A 710 -1.73 -0.78 4.19
N SER A 711 -2.94 -0.29 4.53
CA SER A 711 -4.10 -1.14 4.79
C SER A 711 -4.83 -1.59 3.52
N LEU A 712 -4.49 -1.01 2.36
CA LEU A 712 -5.09 -1.36 1.08
C LEU A 712 -4.78 -2.82 0.68
N ASP A 713 -5.76 -3.48 0.06
CA ASP A 713 -5.59 -4.82 -0.47
C ASP A 713 -4.84 -4.78 -1.82
N PRO A 714 -3.63 -5.36 -1.94
CA PRO A 714 -2.92 -5.41 -3.21
C PRO A 714 -3.67 -6.17 -4.31
N GLY A 715 -4.54 -7.13 -3.95
CA GLY A 715 -5.39 -7.85 -4.92
C GLY A 715 -6.41 -6.91 -5.58
N PHE A 716 -7.11 -6.11 -4.75
CA PHE A 716 -7.99 -5.06 -5.26
C PHE A 716 -7.26 -4.02 -6.12
N LEU A 717 -6.07 -3.58 -5.70
CA LEU A 717 -5.27 -2.62 -6.47
C LEU A 717 -4.82 -3.18 -7.82
N MET A 718 -4.46 -4.46 -7.89
CA MET A 718 -4.17 -5.14 -9.14
C MET A 718 -5.40 -5.17 -10.06
N ASP A 719 -6.56 -5.55 -9.52
CA ASP A 719 -7.81 -5.61 -10.30
C ASP A 719 -8.21 -4.23 -10.85
N ASP A 720 -8.08 -3.18 -10.02
CA ASP A 720 -8.34 -1.80 -10.44
C ASP A 720 -7.32 -1.34 -11.51
N PHE A 721 -6.02 -1.57 -11.33
CA PHE A 721 -5.01 -1.28 -12.34
C PHE A 721 -5.36 -1.94 -13.68
N ILE A 722 -5.65 -3.23 -13.67
CA ILE A 722 -5.92 -4.01 -14.87
C ILE A 722 -7.18 -3.53 -15.59
N ALA A 723 -8.27 -3.29 -14.85
CA ALA A 723 -9.52 -2.81 -15.42
C ALA A 723 -9.35 -1.45 -16.12
N ARG A 724 -8.53 -0.56 -15.53
CA ARG A 724 -8.31 0.81 -16.01
C ARG A 724 -7.22 0.87 -17.09
N ALA A 725 -6.26 -0.05 -17.06
CA ALA A 725 -5.19 -0.14 -18.04
C ALA A 725 -5.64 -0.79 -19.35
N PHE A 726 -6.50 -1.82 -19.30
CA PHE A 726 -6.80 -2.67 -20.46
C PHE A 726 -8.28 -2.74 -20.83
N GLY A 727 -9.15 -2.10 -20.05
CA GLY A 727 -10.59 -2.06 -20.28
C GLY A 727 -11.31 -3.36 -19.91
N PRO A 728 -12.65 -3.31 -19.76
CA PRO A 728 -13.44 -4.43 -19.25
C PRO A 728 -13.37 -5.69 -20.12
N LYS A 729 -13.20 -5.54 -21.44
CA LYS A 729 -13.10 -6.65 -22.41
C LYS A 729 -11.84 -7.49 -22.19
N ASN A 730 -10.69 -6.85 -22.00
CA ASN A 730 -9.39 -7.53 -21.90
C ASN A 730 -8.93 -7.76 -20.45
N ALA A 731 -9.57 -7.09 -19.48
CA ALA A 731 -9.22 -7.22 -18.06
C ALA A 731 -9.16 -8.67 -17.54
N PRO A 732 -10.10 -9.59 -17.86
CA PRO A 732 -10.01 -10.98 -17.38
C PRO A 732 -8.75 -11.70 -17.87
N LYS A 733 -8.38 -11.51 -19.15
CA LYS A 733 -7.18 -12.11 -19.74
C LYS A 733 -5.90 -11.50 -19.19
N MET A 734 -5.87 -10.18 -19.04
CA MET A 734 -4.73 -9.50 -18.44
C MET A 734 -4.55 -9.86 -16.96
N LYS A 735 -5.65 -10.09 -16.22
CA LYS A 735 -5.59 -10.65 -14.86
C LYS A 735 -4.99 -12.04 -14.82
N GLN A 736 -5.32 -12.92 -15.76
CA GLN A 736 -4.67 -14.22 -15.88
C GLN A 736 -3.16 -14.07 -16.11
N PHE A 737 -2.76 -13.21 -17.06
CA PHE A 737 -1.35 -12.92 -17.34
C PHE A 737 -0.60 -12.45 -16.10
N TYR A 738 -1.07 -11.40 -15.41
CA TYR A 738 -0.39 -10.89 -14.21
C TYR A 738 -0.42 -11.89 -13.05
N SER A 739 -1.49 -12.68 -12.90
CA SER A 739 -1.57 -13.70 -11.85
C SER A 739 -0.57 -14.83 -12.08
N ILE A 740 -0.35 -15.25 -13.32
CA ILE A 740 0.68 -16.25 -13.68
C ILE A 740 2.06 -15.67 -13.33
N MET A 741 2.31 -14.43 -13.72
CA MET A 741 3.56 -13.72 -13.48
C MET A 741 3.90 -13.56 -12.00
N GLU A 742 2.95 -13.09 -11.18
CA GLU A 742 3.12 -12.94 -9.72
C GLU A 742 3.30 -14.29 -9.02
N ARG A 743 2.59 -15.32 -9.48
CA ARG A 743 2.77 -16.69 -8.96
C ARG A 743 4.15 -17.23 -9.31
N ALA A 744 4.53 -17.16 -10.58
CA ALA A 744 5.84 -17.62 -11.05
C ALA A 744 6.98 -16.92 -10.31
N TYR A 745 6.81 -15.63 -10.00
CA TYR A 745 7.74 -14.89 -9.17
C TYR A 745 7.85 -15.50 -7.77
N SER A 746 6.75 -15.55 -7.03
CA SER A 746 6.72 -15.98 -5.63
C SER A 746 6.98 -17.48 -5.41
N THR A 747 6.79 -18.33 -6.43
CA THR A 747 6.99 -19.78 -6.34
C THR A 747 8.19 -20.29 -7.12
N ALA A 748 9.06 -19.41 -7.65
CA ALA A 748 10.33 -19.87 -8.20
C ALA A 748 11.05 -20.67 -7.11
N GLY A 749 11.32 -21.95 -7.39
CA GLY A 749 11.76 -22.94 -6.41
C GLY A 749 13.14 -22.70 -5.80
N LYS A 750 13.67 -21.47 -5.93
CA LYS A 750 14.92 -20.99 -5.37
C LYS A 750 14.80 -19.51 -5.00
N GLU A 751 15.47 -19.13 -3.92
CA GLU A 751 15.62 -17.74 -3.50
C GLU A 751 16.47 -16.97 -4.52
N THR A 752 16.03 -15.76 -4.92
CA THR A 752 16.75 -14.91 -5.90
C THR A 752 16.98 -13.50 -5.36
N TYR A 753 18.12 -12.91 -5.67
CA TYR A 753 18.41 -11.49 -5.41
C TYR A 753 17.85 -10.54 -6.50
N GLY A 754 17.11 -11.08 -7.48
CA GLY A 754 16.58 -10.32 -8.61
C GLY A 754 17.63 -10.01 -9.69
N ASP A 755 18.51 -10.98 -9.97
CA ASP A 755 19.47 -10.90 -11.07
C ASP A 755 18.87 -11.51 -12.34
N PHE A 756 19.16 -10.95 -13.51
CA PHE A 756 18.66 -11.47 -14.79
C PHE A 756 19.15 -12.91 -15.05
N SER A 757 20.26 -13.35 -14.44
CA SER A 757 20.68 -14.75 -14.52
C SER A 757 19.67 -15.72 -13.92
N ASP A 758 18.85 -15.25 -12.98
CA ASP A 758 17.80 -16.04 -12.33
C ASP A 758 16.48 -15.98 -13.11
N ALA A 759 16.40 -15.22 -14.21
CA ALA A 759 15.17 -15.04 -14.97
C ALA A 759 14.57 -16.36 -15.47
N SER A 760 15.40 -17.34 -15.86
CA SER A 760 14.93 -18.66 -16.30
C SER A 760 14.24 -19.47 -15.21
N LEU A 761 14.48 -19.16 -13.93
CA LEU A 761 13.76 -19.77 -12.79
C LEU A 761 12.32 -19.26 -12.67
N LEU A 762 12.09 -18.02 -13.10
CA LEU A 762 10.82 -17.31 -13.01
C LEU A 762 10.02 -17.49 -14.31
N PHE A 763 10.70 -17.49 -15.45
CA PHE A 763 10.11 -17.61 -16.79
C PHE A 763 10.37 -18.99 -17.39
N THR A 764 9.75 -20.02 -16.82
CA THR A 764 9.84 -21.37 -17.39
C THR A 764 9.21 -21.42 -18.80
N PRO A 765 9.56 -22.41 -19.64
CA PRO A 765 8.94 -22.57 -20.96
C PRO A 765 7.41 -22.57 -20.92
N GLU A 766 6.82 -23.19 -19.90
CA GLU A 766 5.37 -23.26 -19.68
C GLU A 766 4.78 -21.88 -19.37
N VAL A 767 5.39 -21.15 -18.43
CA VAL A 767 4.99 -19.77 -18.07
C VAL A 767 5.06 -18.87 -19.31
N VAL A 768 6.16 -18.95 -20.08
CA VAL A 768 6.36 -18.15 -21.29
C VAL A 768 5.32 -18.49 -22.36
N ALA A 769 5.00 -19.77 -22.54
CA ALA A 769 4.01 -20.24 -23.52
C ALA A 769 2.60 -19.77 -23.16
N GLU A 770 2.19 -19.91 -21.90
CA GLU A 770 0.86 -19.51 -21.43
C GLU A 770 0.68 -17.98 -21.52
N CYS A 771 1.66 -17.21 -21.03
CA CYS A 771 1.66 -15.75 -21.16
C CYS A 771 1.66 -15.30 -22.63
N SER A 772 2.44 -15.96 -23.50
CA SER A 772 2.44 -15.65 -24.95
C SER A 772 1.06 -15.87 -25.58
N LYS A 773 0.37 -16.96 -25.20
CA LYS A 773 -0.98 -17.26 -25.70
C LYS A 773 -1.95 -16.17 -25.29
N ILE A 774 -1.98 -15.81 -24.01
CA ILE A 774 -2.88 -14.78 -23.47
C ILE A 774 -2.67 -13.44 -24.18
N LEU A 775 -1.41 -13.00 -24.29
CA LEU A 775 -1.09 -11.72 -24.92
C LEU A 775 -1.44 -11.73 -26.42
N ASN A 776 -1.24 -12.83 -27.14
CA ASN A 776 -1.66 -12.92 -28.55
C ASN A 776 -3.19 -12.84 -28.71
N GLU A 777 -3.94 -13.46 -27.81
CA GLU A 777 -5.41 -13.37 -27.84
C GLU A 777 -5.91 -11.95 -27.56
N VAL A 778 -5.27 -11.23 -26.64
CA VAL A 778 -5.58 -9.81 -26.38
C VAL A 778 -5.17 -8.94 -27.56
N LYS A 779 -4.00 -9.17 -28.16
CA LYS A 779 -3.55 -8.45 -29.36
C LYS A 779 -4.56 -8.57 -30.51
N ASN A 780 -5.10 -9.76 -30.73
CA ASN A 780 -6.10 -10.02 -31.77
C ASN A 780 -7.48 -9.40 -31.45
N SER A 781 -7.78 -9.10 -30.18
CA SER A 781 -9.04 -8.47 -29.81
C SER A 781 -9.08 -6.97 -30.17
N PHE A 782 -7.91 -6.31 -30.18
CA PHE A 782 -7.74 -4.90 -30.58
C PHE A 782 -7.76 -4.68 -32.10
N SER A 783 -7.49 -5.71 -32.91
CA SER A 783 -7.47 -5.57 -34.38
C SER A 783 -8.85 -5.54 -35.05
N LEU A 784 -9.94 -5.63 -34.25
CA LEU A 784 -11.29 -5.84 -34.76
C LEU A 784 -12.22 -4.61 -34.62
N GLU A 785 -11.81 -3.53 -33.96
CA GLU A 785 -12.70 -2.38 -33.63
C GLU A 785 -12.01 -1.01 -33.75
N ASN A 786 -12.81 0.06 -33.95
CA ASN A 786 -12.39 1.46 -34.05
C ASN A 786 -13.09 2.31 -32.95
N ASP A 787 -12.80 2.06 -31.67
CA ASP A 787 -13.23 2.96 -30.57
C ASP A 787 -12.05 3.85 -30.13
N GLN A 788 -12.29 5.15 -29.95
CA GLN A 788 -11.28 6.09 -29.41
C GLN A 788 -10.88 5.75 -27.98
N ASN A 789 -11.78 5.20 -27.15
CA ASN A 789 -11.42 4.72 -25.80
C ASN A 789 -10.45 3.53 -25.86
N ASP A 790 -10.43 2.80 -26.97
CA ASP A 790 -9.56 1.66 -27.20
C ASP A 790 -8.12 2.07 -27.45
N GLN A 791 -7.85 3.30 -27.92
CA GLN A 791 -6.48 3.74 -28.22
C GLN A 791 -5.60 3.79 -26.96
N GLY A 792 -6.13 4.29 -25.85
CA GLY A 792 -5.43 4.30 -24.56
C GLY A 792 -5.16 2.87 -24.05
N TYR A 793 -6.16 1.99 -24.13
CA TYR A 793 -5.99 0.58 -23.74
C TYR A 793 -4.99 -0.15 -24.63
N LYS A 794 -5.03 0.10 -25.94
CA LYS A 794 -4.12 -0.47 -26.94
C LYS A 794 -2.69 -0.01 -26.72
N HIS A 795 -2.47 1.28 -26.43
CA HIS A 795 -1.15 1.80 -26.10
C HIS A 795 -0.59 1.12 -24.85
N ARG A 796 -1.37 1.08 -23.76
CA ARG A 796 -0.97 0.43 -22.49
C ARG A 796 -0.67 -1.05 -22.67
N PHE A 797 -1.49 -1.75 -23.44
CA PHE A 797 -1.23 -3.14 -23.81
C PHE A 797 0.05 -3.29 -24.63
N ALA A 798 0.31 -2.40 -25.60
CA ALA A 798 1.51 -2.45 -26.42
C ALA A 798 2.80 -2.35 -25.59
N LEU A 799 2.82 -1.51 -24.55
CA LEU A 799 3.96 -1.41 -23.62
C LEU A 799 4.26 -2.75 -22.93
N VAL A 800 3.23 -3.40 -22.37
CA VAL A 800 3.36 -4.71 -21.70
C VAL A 800 3.76 -5.80 -22.68
N HIS A 801 3.11 -5.83 -23.85
CA HIS A 801 3.40 -6.81 -24.90
C HIS A 801 4.84 -6.68 -25.41
N SER A 802 5.34 -5.46 -25.65
CA SER A 802 6.72 -5.19 -26.07
C SER A 802 7.72 -5.57 -24.98
N SER A 803 7.44 -5.25 -23.71
CA SER A 803 8.30 -5.62 -22.58
C SER A 803 8.41 -7.14 -22.40
N PHE A 804 7.29 -7.86 -22.57
CA PHE A 804 7.29 -9.32 -22.55
C PHE A 804 8.00 -9.92 -23.78
N PHE A 805 7.86 -9.31 -24.96
CA PHE A 805 8.59 -9.73 -26.16
C PHE A 805 10.11 -9.60 -25.98
N TYR A 806 10.58 -8.47 -25.44
CA TYR A 806 11.98 -8.29 -25.08
C TYR A 806 12.45 -9.35 -24.08
N THR A 807 11.63 -9.62 -23.05
CA THR A 807 11.92 -10.68 -22.06
C THR A 807 12.17 -12.02 -22.76
N LYS A 808 11.35 -12.38 -23.75
CA LYS A 808 11.55 -13.62 -24.52
C LYS A 808 12.85 -13.64 -25.33
N LEU A 809 13.24 -12.51 -25.93
CA LEU A 809 14.51 -12.43 -26.68
C LEU A 809 15.70 -12.67 -25.74
N VAL A 810 15.70 -12.02 -24.58
CA VAL A 810 16.78 -12.17 -23.59
C VAL A 810 16.81 -13.58 -23.01
N LEU A 811 15.65 -14.18 -22.68
CA LEU A 811 15.59 -15.58 -22.23
C LEU A 811 16.12 -16.56 -23.28
N ALA A 812 15.80 -16.34 -24.55
CA ALA A 812 16.35 -17.14 -25.64
C ALA A 812 17.88 -17.02 -25.68
N LEU A 813 18.43 -15.80 -25.55
CA LEU A 813 19.88 -15.56 -25.51
C LEU A 813 20.55 -16.27 -24.31
N ILE A 814 19.95 -16.18 -23.12
CA ILE A 814 20.46 -16.83 -21.89
C ILE A 814 20.48 -18.35 -22.03
N SER A 815 19.52 -18.94 -22.75
CA SER A 815 19.43 -20.39 -22.94
C SER A 815 20.46 -20.98 -23.91
N MET A 816 21.17 -20.14 -24.68
CA MET A 816 22.15 -20.58 -25.67
C MET A 816 23.50 -20.89 -25.02
N GLN A 817 24.02 -22.10 -25.27
CA GLN A 817 25.30 -22.55 -24.72
C GLN A 817 26.52 -22.04 -25.51
N ASP A 818 26.43 -21.98 -26.84
CA ASP A 818 27.53 -21.56 -27.69
C ASP A 818 27.49 -20.04 -27.99
N LYS A 819 28.26 -19.27 -27.21
CA LYS A 819 28.41 -17.82 -27.40
C LYS A 819 29.17 -17.42 -28.68
N LYS A 820 29.75 -18.38 -29.41
CA LYS A 820 30.49 -18.14 -30.66
C LYS A 820 29.64 -18.37 -31.90
N SER A 821 28.49 -19.03 -31.77
CA SER A 821 27.64 -19.38 -32.90
C SER A 821 27.10 -18.14 -33.62
N THR A 822 26.84 -18.28 -34.92
CA THR A 822 26.24 -17.22 -35.75
C THR A 822 24.84 -16.87 -35.23
N GLU A 823 24.09 -17.86 -34.74
CA GLU A 823 22.78 -17.67 -34.14
C GLU A 823 22.84 -16.79 -32.89
N TYR A 824 23.85 -16.99 -32.03
CA TYR A 824 24.02 -16.18 -30.81
C TYR A 824 24.28 -14.72 -31.15
N LYS A 825 25.19 -14.49 -32.11
CA LYS A 825 25.54 -13.16 -32.61
C LYS A 825 24.31 -12.46 -33.20
N ASN A 826 23.56 -13.14 -34.07
CA ASN A 826 22.36 -12.59 -34.70
C ASN A 826 21.27 -12.25 -33.66
N LEU A 827 21.08 -13.09 -32.64
CA LEU A 827 20.11 -12.82 -31.58
C LEU A 827 20.54 -11.65 -30.69
N TYR A 828 21.83 -11.57 -30.32
CA TYR A 828 22.37 -10.45 -29.57
C TYR A 828 22.20 -9.12 -30.32
N GLU A 829 22.53 -9.08 -31.62
CA GLU A 829 22.32 -7.90 -32.47
C GLU A 829 20.86 -7.50 -32.56
N ARG A 830 19.95 -8.47 -32.67
CA ARG A 830 18.50 -8.22 -32.65
C ARG A 830 18.04 -7.62 -31.32
N ILE A 831 18.59 -8.07 -30.18
CA ILE A 831 18.30 -7.51 -28.87
C ILE A 831 18.82 -6.07 -28.78
N MET A 832 20.05 -5.81 -29.21
CA MET A 832 20.60 -4.45 -29.21
C MET A 832 19.78 -3.51 -30.09
N LYS A 833 19.39 -3.96 -31.28
CA LYS A 833 18.48 -3.20 -32.15
C LYS A 833 17.13 -2.90 -31.47
N PHE A 834 16.55 -3.88 -30.78
CA PHE A 834 15.32 -3.65 -30.02
C PHE A 834 15.51 -2.58 -28.95
N ILE A 835 16.62 -2.64 -28.20
CA ILE A 835 16.96 -1.65 -27.18
C ILE A 835 17.09 -0.26 -27.82
N ASP A 836 17.78 -0.13 -28.95
CA ASP A 836 17.95 1.15 -29.66
C ASP A 836 16.61 1.73 -30.14
N GLU A 837 15.71 0.89 -30.65
CA GLU A 837 14.40 1.31 -31.17
C GLU A 837 13.40 1.69 -30.07
N ASN A 838 13.61 1.25 -28.82
CA ASN A 838 12.66 1.40 -27.70
C ASN A 838 13.24 2.13 -26.47
N ASP A 839 14.44 2.71 -26.60
CA ASP A 839 15.11 3.43 -25.51
C ASP A 839 14.29 4.67 -25.11
N ASN A 840 13.96 4.79 -23.81
CA ASN A 840 13.14 5.87 -23.24
C ASN A 840 11.71 5.99 -23.81
N GLN A 841 11.14 4.92 -24.38
CA GLN A 841 9.74 4.89 -24.83
C GLN A 841 8.82 4.18 -23.82
N ASP A 842 9.04 4.36 -22.52
CA ASP A 842 8.34 3.67 -21.42
C ASP A 842 8.43 2.12 -21.44
N ILE A 843 9.20 1.55 -22.37
CA ILE A 843 9.39 0.10 -22.54
C ILE A 843 10.70 -0.34 -21.87
N ILE A 844 11.81 0.30 -22.22
CA ILE A 844 13.16 -0.06 -21.76
C ILE A 844 13.97 1.19 -21.46
N GLN A 845 14.74 1.14 -20.37
CA GLN A 845 15.89 2.04 -20.19
C GLN A 845 17.14 1.43 -20.81
N GLY A 846 17.51 1.90 -21.99
CA GLY A 846 18.54 1.24 -22.80
C GLY A 846 19.93 1.29 -22.17
N PHE A 847 20.24 2.30 -21.37
CA PHE A 847 21.51 2.30 -20.62
C PHE A 847 21.62 1.12 -19.65
N ASN A 848 20.58 0.87 -18.85
CA ASN A 848 20.57 -0.23 -17.90
C ASN A 848 20.59 -1.59 -18.60
N ALA A 849 19.78 -1.76 -19.65
CA ALA A 849 19.74 -2.99 -20.43
C ALA A 849 21.12 -3.32 -21.02
N ARG A 850 21.80 -2.34 -21.65
CA ARG A 850 23.16 -2.53 -22.21
C ARG A 850 24.19 -2.82 -21.13
N GLU A 851 24.17 -2.09 -20.02
CA GLU A 851 25.12 -2.30 -18.92
C GLU A 851 25.00 -3.70 -18.30
N THR A 852 23.80 -4.26 -18.24
CA THR A 852 23.59 -5.60 -17.67
C THR A 852 23.90 -6.70 -18.68
N LEU A 853 23.62 -6.48 -19.97
CA LEU A 853 23.91 -7.43 -21.04
C LEU A 853 25.35 -7.37 -21.56
N LYS A 854 26.21 -6.48 -21.04
CA LYS A 854 27.61 -6.36 -21.48
C LYS A 854 28.42 -7.64 -21.27
N ASP A 855 28.13 -8.40 -20.21
CA ASP A 855 28.82 -9.67 -19.92
C ASP A 855 28.35 -10.82 -20.84
N MET A 856 27.32 -10.56 -21.67
CA MET A 856 26.81 -11.45 -22.71
C MET A 856 27.31 -11.07 -24.12
N LEU A 857 28.31 -10.19 -24.23
CA LEU A 857 28.92 -9.86 -25.52
C LEU A 857 29.41 -11.13 -26.24
N PRO A 858 29.13 -11.30 -27.54
CA PRO A 858 29.65 -12.41 -28.30
C PRO A 858 31.17 -12.45 -28.26
N VAL A 859 31.74 -13.65 -28.08
CA VAL A 859 33.20 -13.82 -28.12
C VAL A 859 33.65 -13.62 -29.57
N ARG A 860 34.60 -12.71 -29.76
CA ARG A 860 35.19 -12.42 -31.07
C ARG A 860 35.92 -13.63 -31.64
#